data_AF-I6AZ28-F1
#
_entry.id   AF-I6AZ28-F1
#
_cell.length_a   1.000
_cell.length_b   1.000
_cell.length_c   1.000
_cell.angle_alpha   90.00
_cell.angle_beta   90.00
_cell.angle_gamma   90.00
#
_symmetry.space_group_name_H-M   'P 1'
#
loop_
_entity.id
_entity.type
_entity.pdbx_description
1 polymer ?
#
loop_
_entity_poly.entity_id
_entity_poly.type
_entity_poly.pdbx_seq_one_letter_code
_entity_poly.pdbx_strand_id
1 'polypeptide(L)'
;MVVARNEKTSLLPRRLRAICFSAVRFAACLLAGGLLTKGMFAASEEWGEDRPRPAGGNWRFSCRLENVGADDAAWVELRDATGGRLYRAGVAGGRSRLEQWQAGAWKRLWTGEPPADEAITGSGLDAARRTEGVGVFCFNGYLFIEVGEPGDVRHVAPPPDVAVQGDIDPSTGKVFEAGTPAGTPAPGEIDWTVRAGTSAAGVKPRIVDIAFAKGSRPQVKRAPGAPPLQREAIACYIPWFPADFTALGYQRQNDFPVVPLRAEAGYDVLAEEFRLMAAGGVTAVSADIVFFTPDRMRAGIVTFKRFLKTARSAGLGEFRVAPFVELKNIPMAVAAALYMMERMGDDPAWLRTGRRGETGGLPVFLTYHHPVHLKMTPELWKSLLEGVREGGRDAYWVYNFDGLTPALTGRVDRSEADKIMPVSDAVFHFGGASLRDSAGFTKFIREQFSQKYPKVAVGASVHVGYYAARTYSRNLISPRHTEELREMWALAEEGRPDFIHLTTWNDWNEATTFCPSFGDAGSRLEIMGRLLAGFLGKPLPEGKPGVPELVLSYRKSVYPGEPLRLEVLPLPTQNSERLREVRCEVMVTEAASGRVVLRATSPALVMDASAARGAMRPWYAGIEDEKSENALQAPGVLRVAARAWVDGREIRYHHLPDVVVSEPEGSNDQLFYSVPLHRLAGPERQVRLEINGRDGRGDANGDVTTSTVTGSGLYGVRYEVSGPGAADTLVAGMKRGHLMRFLAPLSCDGAEVVELDQPVRLAIRRPQATTARANGRGSRLVAESSGRWTLSERGADYFSALARFEDGSWAWSPTVLAAPPVPATAVLADWVFSGPKPALMGNVAGLNKPRNIIEDRSIYRQDLTLPEKNGLRFVTLSGSGRACQFDGNTVLRAEPDTAGNGPVAIEVLFSPGQAGRHETVCWQRGAQAGLVVDAAGHLVASRLPELRKHPGPFVEVRSRRPLETGRFCHAVAQFTGSALELWIDGELQERQPCVGTRSTEGFSIGGNSGGRAAATAVDEMPSEGFFTGRLARLTIYGRSLPESVVKDLHRAARQLPFFETNPQ
;
A
#
# COMPACT_ATOMS: atom_id res chain seq x y z
N MET A 1 -5.11 -31.10 -54.11
CA MET A 1 -4.19 -32.14 -54.65
C MET A 1 -3.74 -33.03 -53.49
N VAL A 2 -3.68 -34.38 -53.56
CA VAL A 2 -3.18 -35.31 -54.60
C VAL A 2 -1.64 -35.42 -54.59
N VAL A 3 -0.99 -36.60 -54.56
CA VAL A 3 -1.28 -37.93 -53.94
C VAL A 3 -0.07 -38.87 -54.15
N ALA A 4 0.25 -39.72 -53.17
CA ALA A 4 0.85 -41.07 -53.35
C ALA A 4 0.65 -41.86 -52.02
N ARG A 5 0.14 -43.11 -51.90
CA ARG A 5 0.19 -44.35 -52.71
C ARG A 5 1.60 -45.00 -52.73
N ASN A 6 1.79 -46.33 -52.59
CA ASN A 6 0.89 -47.50 -52.48
C ASN A 6 1.72 -48.73 -51.93
N GLU A 7 1.32 -50.00 -51.75
CA GLU A 7 0.13 -50.80 -52.18
C GLU A 7 -0.04 -52.18 -51.48
N LYS A 8 -1.28 -52.72 -51.44
CA LYS A 8 -1.70 -54.17 -51.51
C LYS A 8 -1.21 -55.16 -50.41
N THR A 9 -1.85 -56.31 -50.12
CA THR A 9 -3.01 -57.11 -50.66
C THR A 9 -3.69 -57.89 -49.48
N SER A 10 -4.73 -58.76 -49.53
CA SER A 10 -5.63 -59.31 -50.57
C SER A 10 -6.94 -59.91 -49.99
N LEU A 11 -8.08 -59.59 -50.63
CA LEU A 11 -9.26 -60.43 -50.99
C LEU A 11 -9.67 -61.69 -50.16
N LEU A 12 -10.85 -61.64 -49.50
CA LEU A 12 -12.18 -62.23 -49.87
C LEU A 12 -12.25 -63.61 -50.61
N PRO A 13 -13.35 -64.43 -50.54
CA PRO A 13 -14.77 -63.98 -50.44
C PRO A 13 -15.89 -64.90 -49.79
N ARG A 14 -17.10 -64.30 -49.60
CA ARG A 14 -18.49 -64.89 -49.69
C ARG A 14 -19.01 -65.89 -48.61
N ARG A 15 -20.34 -66.05 -48.38
CA ARG A 15 -21.54 -65.17 -48.35
C ARG A 15 -22.82 -66.01 -48.02
N LEU A 16 -23.94 -65.31 -47.71
CA LEU A 16 -25.36 -65.76 -47.52
C LEU A 16 -25.80 -65.87 -46.04
N ARG A 17 -26.99 -65.39 -45.62
CA ARG A 17 -27.95 -64.44 -46.24
C ARG A 17 -28.69 -63.69 -45.09
N ALA A 18 -29.23 -62.50 -45.35
CA ALA A 18 -29.73 -61.57 -44.31
C ALA A 18 -31.26 -61.58 -44.15
N ILE A 19 -31.75 -61.00 -43.05
CA ILE A 19 -33.08 -60.36 -42.93
C ILE A 19 -33.01 -59.11 -42.02
N CYS A 20 -33.52 -57.99 -42.55
CA CYS A 20 -34.08 -56.77 -41.93
C CYS A 20 -33.38 -55.96 -40.79
N PHE A 21 -32.83 -54.80 -41.21
CA PHE A 21 -33.06 -53.42 -40.70
C PHE A 21 -32.27 -52.77 -39.52
N SER A 22 -32.14 -51.44 -39.66
CA SER A 22 -31.72 -50.40 -38.69
C SER A 22 -30.33 -50.48 -38.02
N ALA A 23 -29.30 -50.57 -38.87
CA ALA A 23 -28.21 -49.58 -39.00
C ALA A 23 -27.72 -48.75 -37.77
N VAL A 24 -26.39 -48.77 -37.58
CA VAL A 24 -25.52 -47.76 -36.91
C VAL A 24 -25.65 -47.60 -35.38
N ARG A 25 -24.93 -48.47 -34.66
CA ARG A 25 -24.17 -48.11 -33.45
C ARG A 25 -22.68 -48.38 -33.70
N PHE A 26 -21.85 -47.36 -33.97
CA PHE A 26 -20.41 -47.39 -33.67
C PHE A 26 -19.74 -46.00 -33.75
N ALA A 27 -20.14 -45.07 -32.88
CA ALA A 27 -19.53 -43.74 -32.75
C ALA A 27 -19.67 -43.19 -31.30
N ALA A 28 -19.34 -44.02 -30.30
CA ALA A 28 -19.58 -43.69 -28.89
C ALA A 28 -18.52 -44.30 -27.95
N CYS A 29 -17.36 -43.64 -27.83
CA CYS A 29 -16.31 -43.96 -26.83
C CYS A 29 -15.41 -42.78 -26.42
N LEU A 30 -15.76 -41.53 -26.77
CA LEU A 30 -14.91 -40.35 -26.49
C LEU A 30 -15.66 -39.11 -25.95
N LEU A 31 -16.92 -39.27 -25.52
CA LEU A 31 -17.70 -38.23 -24.82
C LEU A 31 -18.40 -38.85 -23.61
N ALA A 32 -17.61 -39.05 -22.54
CA ALA A 32 -18.07 -39.55 -21.24
C ALA A 32 -17.47 -38.69 -20.12
N GLY A 33 -17.76 -37.39 -20.14
CA GLY A 33 -17.15 -36.37 -19.27
C GLY A 33 -18.11 -35.24 -18.91
N GLY A 34 -19.38 -35.55 -18.65
CA GLY A 34 -20.39 -34.56 -18.32
C GLY A 34 -21.74 -35.18 -17.97
N LEU A 35 -22.00 -35.39 -16.68
CA LEU A 35 -23.30 -35.80 -16.16
C LEU A 35 -23.48 -35.36 -14.69
N LEU A 36 -24.67 -34.82 -14.39
CA LEU A 36 -25.27 -34.70 -13.04
C LEU A 36 -24.78 -33.60 -12.07
N THR A 37 -24.71 -32.35 -12.53
CA THR A 37 -25.16 -31.20 -11.71
C THR A 37 -26.68 -31.04 -11.80
N LYS A 38 -27.45 -32.09 -11.42
CA LYS A 38 -28.91 -32.02 -11.32
C LYS A 38 -29.34 -31.59 -9.92
N GLY A 39 -29.38 -30.28 -9.68
CA GLY A 39 -29.90 -29.68 -8.44
C GLY A 39 -30.42 -28.27 -8.69
N MET A 40 -31.73 -28.06 -8.57
CA MET A 40 -32.41 -26.76 -8.57
C MET A 40 -32.11 -25.79 -9.73
N PHE A 41 -32.33 -26.22 -10.97
CA PHE A 41 -32.92 -25.31 -11.96
C PHE A 41 -34.42 -25.59 -12.02
N ALA A 42 -35.23 -24.56 -11.75
CA ALA A 42 -36.65 -24.57 -12.10
C ALA A 42 -36.79 -24.53 -13.63
N ALA A 43 -37.94 -24.93 -14.15
CA ALA A 43 -38.18 -24.90 -15.59
C ALA A 43 -38.02 -23.48 -16.16
N SER A 44 -37.39 -23.36 -17.33
CA SER A 44 -37.44 -22.15 -18.13
C SER A 44 -38.84 -22.01 -18.73
N GLU A 45 -39.73 -21.31 -18.05
CA GLU A 45 -40.97 -20.83 -18.65
C GLU A 45 -40.62 -19.86 -19.79
N GLU A 46 -41.22 -20.05 -20.97
CA GLU A 46 -41.15 -19.05 -22.04
C GLU A 46 -42.05 -17.87 -21.65
N TRP A 47 -41.46 -16.89 -20.95
CA TRP A 47 -42.15 -15.67 -20.51
C TRP A 47 -42.72 -14.93 -21.73
N GLY A 48 -44.06 -14.88 -21.80
CA GLY A 48 -44.80 -14.10 -22.79
C GLY A 48 -44.84 -12.61 -22.46
N GLU A 49 -45.97 -11.95 -22.72
CA GLU A 49 -46.13 -10.52 -22.40
C GLU A 49 -46.21 -10.24 -20.89
N ASP A 50 -46.53 -11.25 -20.08
CA ASP A 50 -46.55 -11.17 -18.61
C ASP A 50 -45.17 -10.82 -18.03
N ARG A 51 -45.12 -9.76 -17.22
CA ARG A 51 -43.89 -9.29 -16.59
C ARG A 51 -43.76 -9.83 -15.16
N PRO A 52 -42.55 -10.24 -14.70
CA PRO A 52 -42.34 -10.67 -13.32
C PRO A 52 -42.74 -9.60 -12.30
N ARG A 53 -43.63 -9.97 -11.37
CA ARG A 53 -44.13 -9.09 -10.30
C ARG A 53 -43.56 -9.47 -8.92
N PRO A 54 -42.38 -8.94 -8.55
CA PRO A 54 -41.81 -9.08 -7.21
C PRO A 54 -42.77 -8.59 -6.12
N ALA A 55 -42.72 -9.25 -4.97
CA ALA A 55 -43.42 -8.83 -3.76
C ALA A 55 -42.74 -9.48 -2.53
N GLY A 56 -42.73 -8.76 -1.41
CA GLY A 56 -42.02 -9.17 -0.19
C GLY A 56 -40.50 -8.98 -0.27
N GLY A 57 -39.83 -9.12 0.88
CA GLY A 57 -38.40 -8.82 1.03
C GLY A 57 -37.42 -9.88 0.49
N ASN A 58 -37.90 -10.92 -0.18
CA ASN A 58 -37.03 -11.99 -0.73
C ASN A 58 -37.52 -12.43 -2.12
N TRP A 59 -36.70 -12.22 -3.15
CA TRP A 59 -36.94 -12.69 -4.54
C TRP A 59 -35.68 -12.55 -5.40
N ARG A 60 -35.61 -13.24 -6.54
CA ARG A 60 -34.43 -13.29 -7.42
C ARG A 60 -34.86 -13.19 -8.88
N PHE A 61 -34.14 -12.37 -9.66
CA PHE A 61 -34.29 -12.25 -11.10
C PHE A 61 -32.91 -12.26 -11.76
N SER A 62 -32.77 -12.93 -12.90
CA SER A 62 -31.60 -12.80 -13.78
C SER A 62 -31.96 -13.06 -15.22
N CYS A 63 -31.25 -12.41 -16.14
CA CYS A 63 -31.29 -12.69 -17.57
C CYS A 63 -29.92 -12.42 -18.21
N ARG A 64 -29.76 -12.82 -19.47
CA ARG A 64 -28.58 -12.51 -20.29
C ARG A 64 -28.99 -11.70 -21.52
N LEU A 65 -28.34 -10.56 -21.69
CA LEU A 65 -28.44 -9.73 -22.89
C LEU A 65 -27.48 -10.32 -23.92
N GLU A 66 -27.93 -10.54 -25.16
CA GLU A 66 -27.10 -11.05 -26.25
C GLU A 66 -27.19 -10.14 -27.48
N ASN A 67 -26.14 -10.16 -28.29
CA ASN A 67 -26.08 -9.54 -29.61
C ASN A 67 -26.26 -8.01 -29.61
N VAL A 68 -25.90 -7.32 -28.53
CA VAL A 68 -26.09 -5.86 -28.41
C VAL A 68 -24.91 -5.11 -29.02
N GLY A 69 -25.11 -4.54 -30.22
CA GLY A 69 -24.13 -3.73 -30.93
C GLY A 69 -23.97 -2.30 -30.38
N ALA A 70 -23.23 -1.48 -31.13
CA ALA A 70 -22.95 -0.09 -30.74
C ALA A 70 -24.21 0.80 -30.77
N ASP A 71 -25.04 0.69 -31.82
CA ASP A 71 -26.26 1.49 -32.01
C ASP A 71 -27.48 0.93 -31.25
N ASP A 72 -27.36 -0.27 -30.68
CA ASP A 72 -28.43 -0.96 -29.97
C ASP A 72 -28.58 -0.47 -28.52
N ALA A 73 -29.74 -0.80 -27.93
CA ALA A 73 -29.95 -0.74 -26.49
C ALA A 73 -30.82 -1.91 -26.00
N ALA A 74 -30.40 -2.57 -24.92
CA ALA A 74 -31.17 -3.58 -24.21
C ALA A 74 -31.10 -3.31 -22.70
N TRP A 75 -32.26 -3.21 -22.05
CA TRP A 75 -32.40 -2.83 -20.65
C TRP A 75 -33.40 -3.72 -19.93
N VAL A 76 -33.08 -4.10 -18.70
CA VAL A 76 -34.06 -4.44 -17.66
C VAL A 76 -34.41 -3.14 -16.94
N GLU A 77 -35.69 -2.77 -16.87
CA GLU A 77 -36.18 -1.60 -16.12
C GLU A 77 -36.96 -2.07 -14.87
N LEU A 78 -36.64 -1.53 -13.70
CA LEU A 78 -37.35 -1.79 -12.45
C LEU A 78 -38.40 -0.69 -12.21
N ARG A 79 -39.63 -1.12 -11.92
CA ARG A 79 -40.77 -0.24 -11.68
C ARG A 79 -41.36 -0.45 -10.29
N ASP A 80 -41.87 0.61 -9.67
CA ASP A 80 -42.66 0.51 -8.45
C ASP A 80 -44.07 -0.07 -8.71
N ALA A 81 -44.84 -0.29 -7.64
CA ALA A 81 -46.20 -0.83 -7.70
C ALA A 81 -47.23 0.08 -8.41
N THR A 82 -46.88 1.32 -8.78
CA THR A 82 -47.69 2.24 -9.60
C THR A 82 -47.21 2.31 -11.06
N GLY A 83 -46.18 1.55 -11.43
CA GLY A 83 -45.54 1.56 -12.75
C GLY A 83 -44.47 2.66 -12.92
N GLY A 84 -44.21 3.45 -11.88
CA GLY A 84 -43.19 4.49 -11.86
C GLY A 84 -41.78 3.90 -11.98
N ARG A 85 -40.88 4.62 -12.66
CA ARG A 85 -39.51 4.16 -12.92
C ARG A 85 -38.63 4.29 -11.68
N LEU A 86 -37.81 3.26 -11.43
CA LEU A 86 -36.83 3.24 -10.34
C LEU A 86 -35.40 3.13 -10.85
N TYR A 87 -35.07 2.05 -11.55
CA TYR A 87 -33.73 1.74 -12.06
C TYR A 87 -33.79 1.15 -13.46
N ARG A 88 -32.68 1.18 -14.19
CA ARG A 88 -32.47 0.31 -15.34
C ARG A 88 -31.03 -0.16 -15.51
N ALA A 89 -30.88 -1.42 -15.87
CA ALA A 89 -29.62 -2.14 -15.94
C ALA A 89 -29.50 -2.83 -17.31
N GLY A 90 -28.36 -2.70 -17.98
CA GLY A 90 -28.14 -3.37 -19.26
C GLY A 90 -27.05 -2.75 -20.13
N VAL A 91 -27.21 -2.79 -21.46
CA VAL A 91 -26.21 -2.31 -22.43
C VAL A 91 -26.86 -1.31 -23.38
N ALA A 92 -26.20 -0.17 -23.61
CA ALA A 92 -26.58 0.80 -24.62
C ALA A 92 -25.36 1.57 -25.13
N GLY A 93 -25.34 1.97 -26.40
CA GLY A 93 -24.22 2.74 -26.95
C GLY A 93 -22.88 2.00 -26.82
N GLY A 94 -22.87 0.69 -27.10
CA GLY A 94 -21.70 -0.19 -26.99
C GLY A 94 -21.14 -0.43 -25.58
N ARG A 95 -21.81 0.02 -24.50
CA ARG A 95 -21.33 -0.11 -23.11
C ARG A 95 -22.41 -0.59 -22.15
N SER A 96 -22.00 -1.39 -21.18
CA SER A 96 -22.79 -1.79 -20.01
C SER A 96 -23.09 -0.59 -19.10
N ARG A 97 -24.26 -0.49 -18.50
CA ARG A 97 -24.73 0.68 -17.72
C ARG A 97 -25.69 0.30 -16.61
N LEU A 98 -25.71 1.14 -15.57
CA LEU A 98 -26.76 1.20 -14.57
C LEU A 98 -27.18 2.66 -14.36
N GLU A 99 -28.47 2.93 -14.49
CA GLU A 99 -29.08 4.26 -14.35
C GLU A 99 -30.26 4.21 -13.37
N GLN A 100 -30.47 5.27 -12.58
CA GLN A 100 -31.58 5.45 -11.65
C GLN A 100 -32.48 6.59 -12.14
N TRP A 101 -33.78 6.47 -11.97
CA TRP A 101 -34.72 7.54 -12.27
C TRP A 101 -34.77 8.54 -11.11
N GLN A 102 -34.42 9.80 -11.38
CA GLN A 102 -34.44 10.87 -10.39
C GLN A 102 -34.93 12.17 -11.04
N ALA A 103 -35.86 12.89 -10.39
CA ALA A 103 -36.37 14.19 -10.84
C ALA A 103 -36.79 14.22 -12.33
N GLY A 104 -37.47 13.17 -12.80
CA GLY A 104 -37.97 13.06 -14.18
C GLY A 104 -36.93 12.68 -15.24
N ALA A 105 -35.70 12.30 -14.86
CA ALA A 105 -34.66 11.91 -15.79
C ALA A 105 -33.88 10.66 -15.33
N TRP A 106 -33.27 9.94 -16.26
CA TRP A 106 -32.30 8.89 -15.96
C TRP A 106 -30.95 9.52 -15.56
N LYS A 107 -30.52 9.29 -14.32
CA LYS A 107 -29.20 9.63 -13.79
C LYS A 107 -28.31 8.39 -13.83
N ARG A 108 -27.04 8.56 -14.21
CA ARG A 108 -26.09 7.46 -14.36
C ARG A 108 -25.43 7.14 -13.03
N LEU A 109 -25.60 5.90 -12.55
CA LEU A 109 -24.89 5.39 -11.36
C LEU A 109 -23.57 4.72 -11.76
N TRP A 110 -23.59 3.94 -12.85
CA TRP A 110 -22.40 3.24 -13.34
C TRP A 110 -22.42 3.09 -14.87
N THR A 111 -21.24 2.95 -15.46
CA THR A 111 -21.04 2.55 -16.86
C THR A 111 -19.71 1.80 -16.96
N GLY A 112 -19.73 0.68 -17.68
CA GLY A 112 -18.55 -0.14 -17.92
C GLY A 112 -17.60 0.47 -18.94
N GLU A 113 -16.38 -0.03 -18.94
CA GLU A 113 -15.33 0.34 -19.89
C GLU A 113 -15.77 0.11 -21.36
N PRO A 114 -15.20 0.86 -22.32
CA PRO A 114 -15.36 0.54 -23.74
C PRO A 114 -14.85 -0.88 -24.06
N PRO A 115 -15.19 -1.44 -25.24
CA PRO A 115 -14.50 -2.63 -25.74
C PRO A 115 -12.98 -2.38 -25.80
N ALA A 116 -12.16 -3.41 -25.59
CA ALA A 116 -10.72 -3.32 -25.82
C ALA A 116 -10.44 -3.26 -27.34
N ASP A 117 -9.53 -2.38 -27.76
CA ASP A 117 -9.31 -2.03 -29.17
C ASP A 117 -8.64 -3.14 -30.01
N GLU A 118 -8.20 -4.25 -29.41
CA GLU A 118 -7.49 -5.35 -30.08
C GLU A 118 -8.32 -6.10 -31.14
N ALA A 119 -9.62 -5.82 -31.26
CA ALA A 119 -10.48 -6.34 -32.34
C ALA A 119 -10.46 -5.52 -33.65
N ILE A 120 -9.83 -4.33 -33.68
CA ILE A 120 -9.93 -3.39 -34.83
C ILE A 120 -8.72 -3.52 -35.79
N THR A 121 -8.48 -4.75 -36.28
CA THR A 121 -7.55 -5.02 -37.41
C THR A 121 -8.16 -5.94 -38.47
N GLY A 122 -9.48 -5.88 -38.64
CA GLY A 122 -10.21 -6.57 -39.72
C GLY A 122 -11.26 -5.65 -40.35
N SER A 123 -11.18 -5.40 -41.65
CA SER A 123 -12.14 -4.56 -42.38
C SER A 123 -13.45 -5.32 -42.63
N GLY A 124 -14.37 -5.27 -41.66
CA GLY A 124 -15.70 -5.89 -41.73
C GLY A 124 -16.71 -5.16 -40.84
N LEU A 125 -17.98 -5.17 -41.23
CA LEU A 125 -19.05 -4.36 -40.62
C LEU A 125 -19.71 -4.98 -39.36
N ASP A 126 -19.00 -5.87 -38.65
CA ASP A 126 -19.42 -6.41 -37.35
C ASP A 126 -18.72 -5.68 -36.19
N ALA A 127 -19.26 -4.52 -35.81
CA ALA A 127 -18.88 -3.87 -34.55
C ALA A 127 -19.21 -4.82 -33.38
N ALA A 128 -18.23 -5.08 -32.51
CA ALA A 128 -18.27 -6.17 -31.52
C ALA A 128 -19.55 -6.19 -30.66
N ARG A 129 -20.50 -7.06 -31.03
CA ARG A 129 -21.77 -7.25 -30.31
C ARG A 129 -21.50 -7.80 -28.90
N ARG A 130 -21.96 -7.10 -27.87
CA ARG A 130 -21.82 -7.54 -26.46
C ARG A 130 -22.81 -8.64 -26.10
N THR A 131 -22.38 -9.45 -25.14
CA THR A 131 -23.21 -10.36 -24.34
C THR A 131 -22.93 -10.06 -22.87
N GLU A 132 -23.97 -9.80 -22.07
CA GLU A 132 -23.85 -9.27 -20.71
C GLU A 132 -24.88 -9.94 -19.79
N GLY A 133 -24.50 -10.32 -18.57
CA GLY A 133 -25.46 -10.72 -17.54
C GLY A 133 -26.12 -9.51 -16.89
N VAL A 134 -27.41 -9.59 -16.59
CA VAL A 134 -28.11 -8.65 -15.70
C VAL A 134 -28.82 -9.44 -14.62
N GLY A 135 -28.58 -9.07 -13.36
CA GLY A 135 -29.17 -9.72 -12.19
C GLY A 135 -29.78 -8.70 -11.24
N VAL A 136 -30.93 -9.04 -10.66
CA VAL A 136 -31.62 -8.21 -9.67
C VAL A 136 -32.13 -9.12 -8.56
N PHE A 137 -31.62 -8.92 -7.35
CA PHE A 137 -31.86 -9.80 -6.23
C PHE A 137 -32.32 -8.99 -5.02
N CYS A 138 -33.36 -9.45 -4.34
CA CYS A 138 -33.84 -8.89 -3.09
C CYS A 138 -33.65 -9.91 -1.98
N PHE A 139 -32.92 -9.51 -0.93
CA PHE A 139 -32.72 -10.30 0.28
C PHE A 139 -32.95 -9.42 1.51
N ASN A 140 -33.87 -9.82 2.39
CA ASN A 140 -34.36 -9.01 3.52
C ASN A 140 -34.68 -7.55 3.14
N GLY A 141 -35.24 -7.33 1.95
CA GLY A 141 -35.57 -6.01 1.40
C GLY A 141 -34.41 -5.23 0.76
N TYR A 142 -33.15 -5.65 0.95
CA TYR A 142 -32.00 -5.05 0.28
C TYR A 142 -31.95 -5.48 -1.19
N LEU A 143 -31.89 -4.52 -2.09
CA LEU A 143 -31.95 -4.73 -3.54
C LEU A 143 -30.55 -4.62 -4.16
N PHE A 144 -30.00 -5.76 -4.58
CA PHE A 144 -28.71 -5.89 -5.26
C PHE A 144 -28.91 -5.85 -6.77
N ILE A 145 -28.23 -4.94 -7.47
CA ILE A 145 -28.30 -4.81 -8.93
C ILE A 145 -26.93 -5.13 -9.55
N GLU A 146 -26.91 -6.16 -10.40
CA GLU A 146 -25.72 -6.77 -11.01
C GLU A 146 -25.72 -6.54 -12.53
N VAL A 147 -24.57 -6.15 -13.09
CA VAL A 147 -24.38 -6.01 -14.55
C VAL A 147 -22.97 -6.49 -14.91
N GLY A 148 -22.88 -7.62 -15.63
CA GLY A 148 -21.60 -8.26 -16.01
C GLY A 148 -21.59 -9.76 -15.73
N GLU A 149 -20.52 -10.24 -15.10
CA GLU A 149 -20.40 -11.62 -14.59
C GLU A 149 -21.14 -11.79 -13.24
N PRO A 150 -21.58 -13.00 -12.85
CA PRO A 150 -22.11 -13.28 -11.50
C PRO A 150 -21.28 -12.64 -10.38
N GLY A 151 -21.93 -11.92 -9.46
CA GLY A 151 -21.27 -11.18 -8.38
C GLY A 151 -20.82 -9.75 -8.74
N ASP A 152 -20.99 -9.28 -9.98
CA ASP A 152 -20.70 -7.91 -10.41
C ASP A 152 -21.75 -6.89 -9.93
N VAL A 153 -21.95 -6.81 -8.62
CA VAL A 153 -22.90 -5.86 -8.01
C VAL A 153 -22.45 -4.40 -8.25
N ARG A 154 -23.25 -3.66 -9.01
CA ARG A 154 -23.00 -2.26 -9.39
C ARG A 154 -23.70 -1.26 -8.48
N HIS A 155 -24.78 -1.67 -7.81
CA HIS A 155 -25.51 -0.87 -6.81
C HIS A 155 -26.17 -1.77 -5.77
N VAL A 156 -26.34 -1.28 -4.55
CA VAL A 156 -27.26 -1.87 -3.56
C VAL A 156 -28.12 -0.78 -2.96
N ALA A 157 -29.45 -0.96 -3.01
CA ALA A 157 -30.39 -0.07 -2.33
C ALA A 157 -30.88 -0.69 -1.01
N PRO A 158 -30.98 0.09 0.09
CA PRO A 158 -31.60 -0.35 1.33
C PRO A 158 -33.14 -0.36 1.20
N PRO A 159 -33.85 -1.06 2.11
CA PRO A 159 -35.30 -0.96 2.23
C PRO A 159 -35.78 0.50 2.44
N PRO A 160 -36.96 0.90 1.94
CA PRO A 160 -37.47 2.27 2.04
C PRO A 160 -37.75 2.74 3.48
N ASP A 161 -37.97 1.80 4.40
CA ASP A 161 -38.22 1.99 5.82
C ASP A 161 -36.95 1.96 6.69
N VAL A 162 -35.80 1.59 6.14
CA VAL A 162 -34.53 1.48 6.88
C VAL A 162 -33.66 2.72 6.68
N ALA A 163 -33.53 3.52 7.74
CA ALA A 163 -32.57 4.61 7.80
C ALA A 163 -31.13 4.06 7.83
N VAL A 164 -30.32 4.37 6.81
CA VAL A 164 -28.90 4.02 6.77
C VAL A 164 -28.14 4.87 7.79
N GLN A 165 -27.47 4.23 8.74
CA GLN A 165 -26.54 4.92 9.63
C GLN A 165 -25.23 5.19 8.89
N GLY A 166 -24.84 6.46 8.77
CA GLY A 166 -23.55 6.86 8.23
C GLY A 166 -22.37 6.30 9.05
N ASP A 167 -21.15 6.34 8.47
CA ASP A 167 -19.96 5.83 9.15
C ASP A 167 -19.63 6.66 10.41
N ILE A 168 -19.01 6.01 11.40
CA ILE A 168 -18.68 6.61 12.70
C ILE A 168 -17.19 6.90 12.70
N ASP A 169 -16.81 8.13 13.03
CA ASP A 169 -15.43 8.51 13.32
C ASP A 169 -14.93 7.73 14.56
N PRO A 170 -13.95 6.82 14.43
CA PRO A 170 -13.46 6.07 15.58
C PRO A 170 -12.63 6.92 16.55
N SER A 171 -12.23 8.14 16.15
CA SER A 171 -11.43 9.07 16.97
C SER A 171 -12.26 10.13 17.68
N THR A 172 -13.45 10.48 17.17
CA THR A 172 -14.34 11.48 17.78
C THR A 172 -15.72 10.95 18.18
N GLY A 173 -16.05 9.69 17.83
CA GLY A 173 -17.38 9.10 18.04
C GLY A 173 -18.49 9.71 17.17
N LYS A 174 -18.15 10.65 16.28
CA LYS A 174 -19.13 11.38 15.47
C LYS A 174 -19.67 10.52 14.34
N VAL A 175 -21.00 10.37 14.28
CA VAL A 175 -21.70 9.81 13.12
C VAL A 175 -21.67 10.81 11.96
N PHE A 176 -21.29 10.36 10.77
CA PHE A 176 -21.38 11.15 9.55
C PHE A 176 -22.78 11.08 8.94
N GLU A 177 -23.13 12.06 8.11
CA GLU A 177 -24.33 11.96 7.27
C GLU A 177 -24.18 10.76 6.30
N ALA A 178 -25.27 10.01 6.12
CA ALA A 178 -25.25 8.88 5.21
C ALA A 178 -25.22 9.37 3.75
N GLY A 179 -24.14 9.06 3.04
CA GLY A 179 -24.00 9.38 1.60
C GLY A 179 -24.99 8.61 0.71
N THR A 180 -25.58 7.53 1.21
CA THR A 180 -26.67 6.80 0.56
C THR A 180 -28.02 7.44 0.95
N PRO A 181 -28.86 7.88 -0.01
CA PRO A 181 -30.17 8.47 0.30
C PRO A 181 -31.14 7.45 0.92
N ALA A 182 -32.28 7.94 1.41
CA ALA A 182 -33.38 7.09 1.89
C ALA A 182 -33.76 6.01 0.87
N GLY A 183 -34.16 4.84 1.36
CA GLY A 183 -34.38 3.66 0.53
C GLY A 183 -35.39 3.90 -0.60
N THR A 184 -35.06 3.37 -1.78
CA THR A 184 -35.90 3.52 -2.97
C THR A 184 -37.14 2.62 -2.83
N PRO A 185 -38.33 3.02 -3.33
CA PRO A 185 -39.53 2.19 -3.29
C PRO A 185 -39.26 0.77 -3.79
N ALA A 186 -39.87 -0.22 -3.13
CA ALA A 186 -39.71 -1.61 -3.52
C ALA A 186 -40.24 -1.83 -4.96
N PRO A 187 -39.47 -2.52 -5.84
CA PRO A 187 -39.98 -2.88 -7.16
C PRO A 187 -41.25 -3.72 -7.05
N GLY A 188 -42.27 -3.35 -7.83
CA GLY A 188 -43.50 -4.11 -8.03
C GLY A 188 -43.54 -4.85 -9.38
N GLU A 189 -42.75 -4.41 -10.36
CA GLU A 189 -42.66 -5.03 -11.68
C GLU A 189 -41.23 -4.94 -12.25
N ILE A 190 -40.81 -6.01 -12.94
CA ILE A 190 -39.55 -6.08 -13.69
C ILE A 190 -39.90 -6.09 -15.18
N ASP A 191 -39.66 -4.96 -15.83
CA ASP A 191 -39.86 -4.76 -17.26
C ASP A 191 -38.52 -4.95 -18.00
N TRP A 192 -38.58 -5.12 -19.31
CA TRP A 192 -37.39 -5.06 -20.16
C TRP A 192 -37.73 -4.54 -21.55
N THR A 193 -36.81 -3.74 -22.09
CA THR A 193 -36.92 -3.10 -23.40
C THR A 193 -35.72 -3.46 -24.27
N VAL A 194 -35.97 -3.65 -25.57
CA VAL A 194 -34.94 -3.91 -26.58
C VAL A 194 -35.19 -2.99 -27.76
N ARG A 195 -34.17 -2.25 -28.18
CA ARG A 195 -34.18 -1.35 -29.33
C ARG A 195 -33.00 -1.71 -30.24
N ALA A 196 -33.32 -2.14 -31.45
CA ALA A 196 -32.33 -2.33 -32.50
C ALA A 196 -31.92 -0.97 -33.12
N GLY A 197 -30.64 -0.84 -33.49
CA GLY A 197 -30.11 0.25 -34.29
C GLY A 197 -30.55 0.18 -35.76
N THR A 198 -30.45 1.30 -36.48
CA THR A 198 -30.83 1.41 -37.91
C THR A 198 -29.86 0.70 -38.86
N SER A 199 -28.73 0.22 -38.35
CA SER A 199 -27.62 -0.42 -39.07
C SER A 199 -27.69 -1.96 -39.08
N ALA A 200 -28.59 -2.57 -38.29
CA ALA A 200 -28.54 -3.99 -37.92
C ALA A 200 -29.05 -4.98 -39.00
N ALA A 201 -28.28 -5.18 -40.07
CA ALA A 201 -28.46 -6.31 -40.98
C ALA A 201 -27.91 -7.62 -40.35
N GLY A 202 -28.76 -8.65 -40.21
CA GLY A 202 -28.34 -10.02 -39.86
C GLY A 202 -28.83 -10.52 -38.49
N VAL A 203 -28.37 -9.90 -37.39
CA VAL A 203 -28.70 -10.35 -36.01
C VAL A 203 -29.17 -9.16 -35.17
N LYS A 204 -30.31 -9.33 -34.49
CA LYS A 204 -30.90 -8.33 -33.57
C LYS A 204 -30.42 -8.56 -32.13
N PRO A 205 -30.30 -7.50 -31.30
CA PRO A 205 -30.18 -7.64 -29.86
C PRO A 205 -31.36 -8.42 -29.28
N ARG A 206 -31.13 -9.22 -28.22
CA ARG A 206 -32.17 -9.99 -27.53
C ARG A 206 -31.86 -10.17 -26.05
N ILE A 207 -32.89 -10.58 -25.30
CA ILE A 207 -32.79 -10.97 -23.89
C ILE A 207 -33.19 -12.43 -23.80
N VAL A 208 -32.35 -13.24 -23.15
CA VAL A 208 -32.50 -14.69 -23.02
C VAL A 208 -32.21 -15.11 -21.57
N ASP A 209 -32.37 -16.40 -21.27
CA ASP A 209 -32.08 -17.01 -19.97
C ASP A 209 -32.80 -16.31 -18.79
N ILE A 210 -34.02 -15.83 -19.04
CA ILE A 210 -34.85 -15.14 -18.05
C ILE A 210 -35.28 -16.13 -16.98
N ALA A 211 -34.82 -15.92 -15.75
CA ALA A 211 -35.18 -16.69 -14.59
C ALA A 211 -35.70 -15.76 -13.49
N PHE A 212 -36.89 -16.05 -12.95
CA PHE A 212 -37.47 -15.35 -11.82
C PHE A 212 -37.91 -16.35 -10.74
N ALA A 213 -37.63 -16.04 -9.48
CA ALA A 213 -38.01 -16.87 -8.34
C ALA A 213 -38.47 -15.99 -7.17
N LYS A 214 -39.77 -16.05 -6.86
CA LYS A 214 -40.44 -15.29 -5.79
C LYS A 214 -40.28 -15.99 -4.44
N GLY A 215 -40.14 -15.20 -3.36
CA GLY A 215 -40.02 -15.69 -1.99
C GLY A 215 -38.61 -16.16 -1.59
N SER A 216 -38.44 -16.38 -0.29
CA SER A 216 -37.26 -17.06 0.29
C SER A 216 -37.09 -18.46 -0.30
N ARG A 217 -35.86 -18.98 -0.30
CA ARG A 217 -35.66 -20.44 -0.46
C ARG A 217 -36.27 -21.11 0.79
N PRO A 218 -36.71 -22.39 0.72
CA PRO A 218 -37.17 -23.11 1.91
C PRO A 218 -36.12 -23.07 3.02
N GLN A 219 -36.55 -22.83 4.26
CA GLN A 219 -35.63 -22.72 5.41
C GLN A 219 -34.79 -23.99 5.54
N VAL A 220 -33.47 -23.84 5.56
CA VAL A 220 -32.55 -24.97 5.74
C VAL A 220 -32.26 -25.20 7.21
N LYS A 221 -32.36 -26.46 7.65
CA LYS A 221 -31.89 -26.86 8.98
C LYS A 221 -30.38 -27.12 8.93
N ARG A 222 -29.68 -26.83 10.03
CA ARG A 222 -28.26 -27.16 10.17
C ARG A 222 -28.04 -28.65 9.89
N ALA A 223 -27.17 -28.97 8.93
CA ALA A 223 -26.85 -30.36 8.61
C ALA A 223 -26.18 -31.04 9.82
N PRO A 224 -26.77 -32.10 10.42
CA PRO A 224 -26.27 -32.67 11.68
C PRO A 224 -24.87 -33.31 11.60
N GLY A 225 -24.43 -33.61 10.38
CA GLY A 225 -23.12 -34.14 10.04
C GLY A 225 -22.39 -33.28 9.00
N ALA A 226 -22.57 -31.95 9.02
CA ALA A 226 -21.65 -31.06 8.31
C ALA A 226 -20.21 -31.38 8.78
N PRO A 227 -19.25 -31.57 7.86
CA PRO A 227 -17.88 -31.85 8.28
C PRO A 227 -17.27 -30.65 9.01
N PRO A 228 -16.25 -30.87 9.87
CA PRO A 228 -15.55 -29.78 10.54
C PRO A 228 -14.67 -28.99 9.56
N LEU A 229 -14.24 -27.80 10.01
CA LEU A 229 -13.10 -27.11 9.41
C LEU A 229 -11.83 -27.98 9.58
N GLN A 230 -10.94 -27.97 8.57
CA GLN A 230 -9.64 -28.62 8.67
C GLN A 230 -8.66 -27.79 9.51
N ARG A 231 -7.46 -28.31 9.71
CA ARG A 231 -6.32 -27.47 10.13
C ARG A 231 -5.98 -26.48 9.03
N GLU A 232 -6.48 -25.27 9.18
CA GLU A 232 -6.23 -24.13 8.31
C GLU A 232 -5.28 -23.13 8.97
N ALA A 233 -4.44 -22.51 8.15
CA ALA A 233 -3.66 -21.33 8.49
C ALA A 233 -4.17 -20.19 7.61
N ILE A 234 -4.88 -19.25 8.22
CA ILE A 234 -5.68 -18.22 7.55
C ILE A 234 -5.01 -16.86 7.76
N ALA A 235 -4.53 -16.21 6.70
CA ALA A 235 -3.94 -14.87 6.80
C ALA A 235 -4.96 -13.77 6.48
N CYS A 236 -5.15 -12.83 7.41
CA CYS A 236 -6.02 -11.67 7.17
C CYS A 236 -5.34 -10.65 6.25
N TYR A 237 -5.95 -10.38 5.10
CA TYR A 237 -5.47 -9.42 4.13
C TYR A 237 -6.37 -8.19 4.11
N ILE A 238 -5.74 -7.02 4.22
CA ILE A 238 -6.32 -5.68 4.26
C ILE A 238 -6.37 -5.09 2.84
N PRO A 239 -7.53 -5.00 2.16
CA PRO A 239 -7.60 -4.67 0.73
C PRO A 239 -7.25 -3.23 0.36
N TRP A 240 -7.02 -2.36 1.34
CA TRP A 240 -6.56 -0.97 1.15
C TRP A 240 -5.06 -0.76 1.43
N PHE A 241 -4.32 -1.84 1.75
CA PHE A 241 -2.85 -1.85 1.80
C PHE A 241 -2.23 -2.92 0.86
N PRO A 242 -2.65 -3.04 -0.42
CA PRO A 242 -1.99 -3.96 -1.35
C PRO A 242 -0.60 -3.43 -1.72
N ALA A 243 0.30 -4.33 -2.14
CA ALA A 243 1.69 -3.98 -2.40
C ALA A 243 1.91 -3.10 -3.67
N ASP A 244 0.86 -2.79 -4.43
CA ASP A 244 0.85 -1.93 -5.62
C ASP A 244 0.11 -0.59 -5.43
N PHE A 245 -0.05 -0.08 -4.21
CA PHE A 245 -0.83 1.14 -3.93
C PHE A 245 -0.10 2.11 -2.99
N THR A 246 -0.04 3.42 -3.29
CA THR A 246 0.71 4.44 -2.52
C THR A 246 0.03 4.85 -1.21
N ALA A 247 -0.37 3.88 -0.39
CA ALA A 247 -1.14 4.08 0.82
C ALA A 247 -0.43 4.99 1.84
N LEU A 248 -1.21 5.79 2.56
CA LEU A 248 -0.75 6.55 3.74
C LEU A 248 -0.01 5.70 4.79
N GLY A 249 -0.25 4.38 4.85
CA GLY A 249 0.51 3.45 5.70
C GLY A 249 2.01 3.48 5.39
N TYR A 250 2.41 3.33 4.13
CA TYR A 250 3.84 3.26 3.75
C TYR A 250 4.62 4.58 3.93
N GLN A 251 3.92 5.65 4.28
CA GLN A 251 4.43 7.03 4.39
C GLN A 251 4.37 7.61 5.82
N ARG A 252 3.88 6.81 6.78
CA ARG A 252 3.87 7.11 8.21
C ARG A 252 4.48 6.01 9.06
N GLN A 253 4.48 4.79 8.53
CA GLN A 253 4.86 3.60 9.25
C GLN A 253 6.27 3.17 8.85
N ASN A 254 6.98 2.58 9.81
CA ASN A 254 8.42 2.39 9.73
C ASN A 254 8.85 1.16 8.90
N ASP A 255 7.95 0.57 8.11
CA ASP A 255 8.23 -0.55 7.21
C ASP A 255 7.19 -0.59 6.07
N PHE A 256 7.50 -1.29 4.99
CA PHE A 256 6.70 -1.32 3.76
C PHE A 256 6.97 -2.59 2.91
N PRO A 257 6.07 -2.99 2.00
CA PRO A 257 6.20 -4.24 1.26
C PRO A 257 7.35 -4.21 0.24
N VAL A 258 8.05 -5.33 0.14
CA VAL A 258 9.04 -5.63 -0.92
C VAL A 258 8.59 -6.84 -1.74
N VAL A 259 7.30 -6.87 -2.06
CA VAL A 259 6.74 -7.73 -3.12
C VAL A 259 7.17 -7.15 -4.47
N PRO A 260 7.62 -7.99 -5.44
CA PRO A 260 7.96 -7.52 -6.78
C PRO A 260 6.82 -6.76 -7.46
N LEU A 261 7.13 -5.64 -8.11
CA LEU A 261 6.27 -5.00 -9.09
C LEU A 261 6.89 -5.11 -10.48
N ARG A 262 6.08 -5.40 -11.50
CA ARG A 262 6.51 -5.60 -12.89
C ARG A 262 5.62 -4.82 -13.85
N ALA A 263 6.19 -4.42 -14.99
CA ALA A 263 5.47 -3.80 -16.11
C ALA A 263 4.99 -4.84 -17.15
N GLU A 264 5.05 -6.13 -16.82
CA GLU A 264 4.63 -7.25 -17.68
C GLU A 264 3.10 -7.30 -17.79
N ALA A 265 2.59 -7.41 -19.01
CA ALA A 265 1.15 -7.51 -19.25
C ALA A 265 0.59 -8.80 -18.61
N GLY A 266 -0.47 -8.67 -17.80
CA GLY A 266 -1.07 -9.78 -17.05
C GLY A 266 -0.44 -10.05 -15.68
N TYR A 267 0.52 -9.24 -15.22
CA TYR A 267 0.99 -9.28 -13.84
C TYR A 267 -0.10 -8.76 -12.87
N ASP A 268 -0.43 -9.54 -11.83
CA ASP A 268 -1.32 -9.16 -10.72
C ASP A 268 -0.54 -9.33 -9.41
N VAL A 269 -0.29 -8.24 -8.68
CA VAL A 269 0.49 -8.31 -7.43
C VAL A 269 -0.21 -9.19 -6.39
N LEU A 270 -1.55 -9.21 -6.38
CA LEU A 270 -2.34 -10.02 -5.45
C LEU A 270 -2.13 -11.52 -5.70
N ALA A 271 -1.89 -11.91 -6.96
CA ALA A 271 -1.53 -13.29 -7.30
C ALA A 271 -0.12 -13.67 -6.77
N GLU A 272 0.81 -12.71 -6.75
CA GLU A 272 2.15 -12.93 -6.18
C GLU A 272 2.11 -12.96 -4.65
N GLU A 273 1.31 -12.10 -4.00
CA GLU A 273 1.08 -12.16 -2.55
C GLU A 273 0.46 -13.49 -2.13
N PHE A 274 -0.52 -14.03 -2.88
CA PHE A 274 -1.07 -15.36 -2.62
C PHE A 274 -0.04 -16.49 -2.87
N ARG A 275 0.87 -16.35 -3.85
CA ARG A 275 2.00 -17.31 -4.02
C ARG A 275 2.94 -17.28 -2.82
N LEU A 276 3.29 -16.10 -2.32
CA LEU A 276 4.14 -15.93 -1.14
C LEU A 276 3.49 -16.57 0.09
N MET A 277 2.20 -16.29 0.34
CA MET A 277 1.41 -16.97 1.39
C MET A 277 1.47 -18.50 1.27
N ALA A 278 1.12 -19.04 0.10
CA ALA A 278 1.07 -20.49 -0.13
C ALA A 278 2.45 -21.17 0.02
N ALA A 279 3.52 -20.52 -0.46
CA ALA A 279 4.90 -20.97 -0.28
C ALA A 279 5.35 -20.91 1.19
N GLY A 280 4.87 -19.92 1.95
CA GLY A 280 5.02 -19.82 3.40
C GLY A 280 4.13 -20.77 4.21
N GLY A 281 3.40 -21.69 3.57
CA GLY A 281 2.57 -22.70 4.23
C GLY A 281 1.19 -22.22 4.68
N VAL A 282 0.83 -20.96 4.44
CA VAL A 282 -0.53 -20.43 4.64
C VAL A 282 -1.48 -21.14 3.67
N THR A 283 -2.67 -21.55 4.15
CA THR A 283 -3.59 -22.40 3.38
C THR A 283 -4.84 -21.66 2.91
N ALA A 284 -5.18 -20.55 3.56
CA ALA A 284 -6.19 -19.62 3.07
C ALA A 284 -5.83 -18.15 3.34
N VAL A 285 -6.37 -17.25 2.53
CA VAL A 285 -6.44 -15.81 2.82
C VAL A 285 -7.86 -15.46 3.27
N SER A 286 -7.99 -14.59 4.27
CA SER A 286 -9.27 -13.96 4.59
C SER A 286 -9.25 -12.50 4.14
N ALA A 287 -10.24 -12.11 3.34
CA ALA A 287 -10.35 -10.76 2.77
C ALA A 287 -11.16 -9.87 3.71
N ASP A 288 -10.54 -8.83 4.29
CA ASP A 288 -11.21 -7.88 5.18
C ASP A 288 -12.21 -7.00 4.40
N ILE A 289 -13.50 -7.09 4.76
CA ILE A 289 -14.61 -6.42 4.09
C ILE A 289 -15.64 -5.84 5.09
N VAL A 290 -15.87 -4.53 4.98
CA VAL A 290 -16.77 -3.75 5.86
C VAL A 290 -18.23 -3.77 5.38
N PHE A 291 -19.14 -4.34 6.17
CA PHE A 291 -20.59 -4.26 5.95
C PHE A 291 -21.21 -3.13 6.78
N PHE A 292 -20.78 -1.90 6.49
CA PHE A 292 -21.15 -0.68 7.21
C PHE A 292 -22.24 0.16 6.54
N THR A 293 -22.25 0.21 5.21
CA THR A 293 -23.26 0.89 4.39
C THR A 293 -23.50 0.05 3.13
N PRO A 294 -24.58 0.29 2.36
CA PRO A 294 -24.82 -0.40 1.10
C PRO A 294 -23.64 -0.30 0.12
N ASP A 295 -22.96 0.86 0.06
CA ASP A 295 -21.80 1.09 -0.79
C ASP A 295 -20.52 0.37 -0.31
N ARG A 296 -20.28 0.33 1.01
CA ARG A 296 -19.17 -0.44 1.60
C ARG A 296 -19.38 -1.95 1.40
N MET A 297 -20.61 -2.43 1.60
CA MET A 297 -21.02 -3.81 1.33
C MET A 297 -20.84 -4.18 -0.15
N ARG A 298 -21.30 -3.32 -1.07
CA ARG A 298 -21.09 -3.49 -2.53
C ARG A 298 -19.60 -3.59 -2.86
N ALA A 299 -18.76 -2.73 -2.29
CA ALA A 299 -17.31 -2.78 -2.48
C ALA A 299 -16.72 -4.10 -1.93
N GLY A 300 -17.08 -4.51 -0.71
CA GLY A 300 -16.63 -5.76 -0.10
C GLY A 300 -16.96 -7.01 -0.91
N ILE A 301 -18.19 -7.10 -1.45
CA ILE A 301 -18.62 -8.19 -2.32
C ILE A 301 -17.75 -8.27 -3.60
N VAL A 302 -17.48 -7.13 -4.24
CA VAL A 302 -16.62 -7.05 -5.44
C VAL A 302 -15.16 -7.39 -5.11
N THR A 303 -14.65 -6.96 -3.96
CA THR A 303 -13.31 -7.31 -3.46
C THR A 303 -13.19 -8.82 -3.23
N PHE A 304 -14.13 -9.44 -2.53
CA PHE A 304 -14.14 -10.89 -2.31
C PHE A 304 -14.19 -11.66 -3.64
N LYS A 305 -15.00 -11.19 -4.61
CA LYS A 305 -15.00 -11.74 -5.98
C LYS A 305 -13.63 -11.62 -6.67
N ARG A 306 -12.91 -10.49 -6.55
CA ARG A 306 -11.53 -10.36 -7.08
C ARG A 306 -10.65 -11.44 -6.47
N PHE A 307 -10.68 -11.62 -5.14
CA PHE A 307 -9.82 -12.58 -4.46
C PHE A 307 -10.09 -14.02 -4.91
N LEU A 308 -11.35 -14.43 -5.03
CA LEU A 308 -11.73 -15.73 -5.60
C LEU A 308 -11.17 -15.89 -7.03
N LYS A 309 -11.32 -14.87 -7.89
CA LYS A 309 -10.85 -14.88 -9.28
C LYS A 309 -9.32 -14.99 -9.37
N THR A 310 -8.59 -14.20 -8.57
CA THR A 310 -7.13 -14.22 -8.47
C THR A 310 -6.61 -15.55 -7.92
N ALA A 311 -7.25 -16.14 -6.90
CA ALA A 311 -6.86 -17.45 -6.37
C ALA A 311 -6.99 -18.58 -7.43
N ARG A 312 -8.01 -18.51 -8.29
CA ARG A 312 -8.15 -19.43 -9.44
C ARG A 312 -7.10 -19.19 -10.52
N SER A 313 -6.91 -17.95 -10.96
CA SER A 313 -5.97 -17.64 -12.05
C SER A 313 -4.50 -17.82 -11.65
N ALA A 314 -4.16 -17.68 -10.36
CA ALA A 314 -2.83 -17.93 -9.83
C ALA A 314 -2.43 -19.42 -9.79
N GLY A 315 -3.38 -20.35 -9.95
CA GLY A 315 -3.11 -21.79 -10.08
C GLY A 315 -2.77 -22.53 -8.78
N LEU A 316 -3.09 -21.96 -7.61
CA LEU A 316 -2.53 -22.35 -6.30
C LEU A 316 -3.11 -23.62 -5.66
N GLY A 317 -3.73 -24.51 -6.44
CA GLY A 317 -4.18 -25.84 -6.02
C GLY A 317 -5.14 -25.87 -4.83
N GLU A 318 -4.59 -26.12 -3.64
CA GLU A 318 -5.34 -26.19 -2.38
C GLU A 318 -5.64 -24.83 -1.72
N PHE A 319 -4.99 -23.74 -2.14
CA PHE A 319 -5.15 -22.42 -1.49
C PHE A 319 -6.60 -21.89 -1.60
N ARG A 320 -7.14 -21.32 -0.53
CA ARG A 320 -8.55 -20.85 -0.48
C ARG A 320 -8.69 -19.39 -0.03
N VAL A 321 -9.90 -18.86 -0.20
CA VAL A 321 -10.30 -17.49 0.17
C VAL A 321 -11.52 -17.57 1.10
N ALA A 322 -11.52 -16.83 2.18
CA ALA A 322 -12.70 -16.58 3.02
C ALA A 322 -13.01 -15.07 3.08
N PRO A 323 -14.26 -14.64 3.28
CA PRO A 323 -14.56 -13.28 3.69
C PRO A 323 -14.29 -13.13 5.20
N PHE A 324 -13.61 -12.04 5.58
CA PHE A 324 -13.53 -11.56 6.95
C PHE A 324 -14.42 -10.32 7.05
N VAL A 325 -15.59 -10.49 7.66
CA VAL A 325 -16.68 -9.52 7.57
C VAL A 325 -16.73 -8.65 8.82
N GLU A 326 -16.47 -7.35 8.70
CA GLU A 326 -16.74 -6.41 9.79
C GLU A 326 -18.22 -5.99 9.80
N LEU A 327 -18.88 -6.19 10.94
CA LEU A 327 -20.33 -6.11 11.10
C LEU A 327 -20.78 -4.82 11.79
N LYS A 328 -21.74 -4.12 11.17
CA LYS A 328 -22.44 -2.94 11.75
C LYS A 328 -23.96 -3.12 11.83
N ASN A 329 -24.55 -3.92 10.93
CA ASN A 329 -25.99 -4.14 10.85
C ASN A 329 -26.30 -5.60 10.46
N ILE A 330 -27.04 -6.33 11.33
CA ILE A 330 -27.31 -7.77 11.12
C ILE A 330 -28.24 -8.04 9.92
N PRO A 331 -29.39 -7.37 9.73
CA PRO A 331 -30.22 -7.56 8.53
C PRO A 331 -29.48 -7.39 7.20
N MET A 332 -28.62 -6.38 7.11
CA MET A 332 -27.77 -6.12 5.94
C MET A 332 -26.70 -7.21 5.76
N ALA A 333 -26.06 -7.67 6.85
CA ALA A 333 -25.08 -8.75 6.79
C ALA A 333 -25.69 -10.09 6.38
N VAL A 334 -26.92 -10.41 6.83
CA VAL A 334 -27.69 -11.56 6.35
C VAL A 334 -27.95 -11.44 4.85
N ALA A 335 -28.43 -10.27 4.39
CA ALA A 335 -28.69 -10.03 2.98
C ALA A 335 -27.42 -10.17 2.11
N ALA A 336 -26.28 -9.66 2.59
CA ALA A 336 -24.98 -9.80 1.96
C ALA A 336 -24.56 -11.27 1.83
N ALA A 337 -24.60 -12.02 2.94
CA ALA A 337 -24.21 -13.43 2.96
C ALA A 337 -25.09 -14.28 2.04
N LEU A 338 -26.41 -14.00 1.99
CA LEU A 338 -27.35 -14.63 1.07
C LEU A 338 -27.01 -14.32 -0.40
N TYR A 339 -26.76 -13.05 -0.76
CA TYR A 339 -26.33 -12.69 -2.12
C TYR A 339 -25.00 -13.35 -2.49
N MET A 340 -24.00 -13.32 -1.60
CA MET A 340 -22.70 -13.94 -1.85
C MET A 340 -22.82 -15.45 -2.07
N MET A 341 -23.63 -16.14 -1.27
CA MET A 341 -23.88 -17.58 -1.48
C MET A 341 -24.77 -17.88 -2.70
N GLU A 342 -25.62 -16.96 -3.15
CA GLU A 342 -26.43 -17.12 -4.36
C GLU A 342 -25.64 -16.89 -5.66
N ARG A 343 -24.58 -16.06 -5.63
CA ARG A 343 -23.77 -15.72 -6.82
C ARG A 343 -22.39 -16.38 -6.87
N MET A 344 -21.81 -16.69 -5.70
CA MET A 344 -20.45 -17.22 -5.55
C MET A 344 -20.40 -18.47 -4.65
N GLY A 345 -21.53 -18.92 -4.09
CA GLY A 345 -21.58 -20.01 -3.10
C GLY A 345 -21.13 -21.38 -3.59
N ASP A 346 -20.93 -21.57 -4.90
CA ASP A 346 -20.40 -22.79 -5.53
C ASP A 346 -18.93 -22.63 -5.99
N ASP A 347 -18.28 -21.49 -5.71
CA ASP A 347 -16.91 -21.22 -6.15
C ASP A 347 -15.90 -22.17 -5.45
N PRO A 348 -15.04 -22.89 -6.19
CA PRO A 348 -14.08 -23.84 -5.60
C PRO A 348 -12.91 -23.15 -4.88
N ALA A 349 -12.70 -21.85 -5.07
CA ALA A 349 -11.71 -21.08 -4.32
C ALA A 349 -12.22 -20.63 -2.94
N TRP A 350 -13.53 -20.66 -2.67
CA TRP A 350 -14.06 -20.33 -1.34
C TRP A 350 -13.66 -21.43 -0.35
N LEU A 351 -13.07 -21.04 0.78
CA LEU A 351 -12.80 -21.93 1.92
C LEU A 351 -14.11 -22.57 2.43
N ARG A 352 -14.07 -23.89 2.61
CA ARG A 352 -15.19 -24.70 3.07
C ARG A 352 -14.74 -25.65 4.18
N THR A 353 -15.70 -26.16 4.93
CA THR A 353 -15.49 -27.37 5.74
C THR A 353 -15.36 -28.64 4.88
N GLY A 354 -14.95 -29.77 5.44
CA GLY A 354 -14.70 -30.99 4.65
C GLY A 354 -13.28 -31.05 4.11
N ARG A 355 -12.99 -31.90 3.11
CA ARG A 355 -11.63 -31.94 2.53
C ARG A 355 -11.45 -30.85 1.48
N ARG A 356 -10.22 -30.35 1.32
CA ARG A 356 -9.92 -29.33 0.30
C ARG A 356 -10.20 -29.88 -1.09
N GLY A 357 -11.00 -29.15 -1.87
CA GLY A 357 -11.46 -29.56 -3.21
C GLY A 357 -12.81 -30.26 -3.24
N GLU A 358 -13.38 -30.66 -2.10
CA GLU A 358 -14.77 -31.12 -2.03
C GLU A 358 -15.74 -29.92 -2.05
N THR A 359 -16.77 -29.96 -2.90
CA THR A 359 -17.76 -28.87 -3.02
C THR A 359 -18.92 -28.96 -2.03
N GLY A 360 -19.12 -30.12 -1.39
CA GLY A 360 -20.22 -30.36 -0.44
C GLY A 360 -20.05 -29.75 0.95
N GLY A 361 -18.93 -29.05 1.19
CA GLY A 361 -18.64 -28.36 2.45
C GLY A 361 -19.37 -27.02 2.60
N LEU A 362 -19.62 -26.62 3.84
CA LEU A 362 -20.24 -25.32 4.15
C LEU A 362 -19.23 -24.19 3.87
N PRO A 363 -19.63 -23.09 3.18
CA PRO A 363 -18.75 -21.93 2.98
C PRO A 363 -18.42 -21.28 4.32
N VAL A 364 -17.16 -20.97 4.54
CA VAL A 364 -16.68 -20.33 5.78
C VAL A 364 -16.84 -18.82 5.70
N PHE A 365 -17.30 -18.20 6.78
CA PHE A 365 -17.27 -16.76 7.03
C PHE A 365 -16.52 -16.50 8.34
N LEU A 366 -15.49 -15.66 8.30
CA LEU A 366 -14.91 -15.07 9.51
C LEU A 366 -15.59 -13.74 9.80
N THR A 367 -15.69 -13.36 11.07
CA THR A 367 -16.37 -12.12 11.47
C THR A 367 -15.48 -11.24 12.34
N TYR A 368 -15.64 -9.94 12.19
CA TYR A 368 -15.13 -8.91 13.07
C TYR A 368 -16.28 -7.98 13.49
N HIS A 369 -16.14 -7.39 14.66
CA HIS A 369 -17.01 -6.35 15.18
C HIS A 369 -16.24 -5.64 16.29
N HIS A 370 -16.56 -4.37 16.51
CA HIS A 370 -15.97 -3.52 17.54
C HIS A 370 -17.10 -2.71 18.21
N PRO A 371 -17.09 -2.39 19.52
CA PRO A 371 -18.30 -1.97 20.23
C PRO A 371 -18.78 -0.57 19.83
N VAL A 372 -17.90 0.21 19.20
CA VAL A 372 -18.18 1.52 18.59
C VAL A 372 -19.04 1.40 17.32
N HIS A 373 -19.00 0.26 16.63
CA HIS A 373 -19.72 0.01 15.38
C HIS A 373 -20.89 -0.96 15.57
N LEU A 374 -20.67 -2.04 16.34
CA LEU A 374 -21.69 -2.99 16.75
C LEU A 374 -21.23 -3.74 18.01
N LYS A 375 -21.86 -3.48 19.16
CA LYS A 375 -21.77 -4.42 20.29
C LYS A 375 -22.58 -5.67 19.95
N MET A 376 -21.90 -6.71 19.46
CA MET A 376 -22.51 -8.00 19.19
C MET A 376 -23.02 -8.61 20.49
N THR A 377 -24.30 -8.99 20.54
CA THR A 377 -24.87 -9.76 21.65
C THR A 377 -25.17 -11.19 21.21
N PRO A 378 -25.36 -12.16 22.13
CA PRO A 378 -25.75 -13.51 21.76
C PRO A 378 -27.04 -13.59 20.94
N GLU A 379 -27.98 -12.67 21.17
CA GLU A 379 -29.24 -12.57 20.44
C GLU A 379 -29.00 -12.08 19.01
N LEU A 380 -28.19 -11.03 18.83
CA LEU A 380 -27.80 -10.51 17.50
C LEU A 380 -26.99 -11.53 16.69
N TRP A 381 -26.08 -12.24 17.34
CA TRP A 381 -25.33 -13.33 16.74
C TRP A 381 -26.26 -14.46 16.28
N LYS A 382 -27.18 -14.88 17.14
CA LYS A 382 -28.18 -15.90 16.82
C LYS A 382 -29.09 -15.46 15.65
N SER A 383 -29.49 -14.19 15.59
CA SER A 383 -30.25 -13.63 14.47
C SER A 383 -29.50 -13.63 13.13
N LEU A 384 -28.17 -13.45 13.12
CA LEU A 384 -27.35 -13.60 11.91
C LEU A 384 -27.42 -15.05 11.38
N LEU A 385 -27.24 -16.02 12.27
CA LEU A 385 -27.23 -17.45 11.94
C LEU A 385 -28.61 -17.97 11.50
N GLU A 386 -29.68 -17.52 12.18
CA GLU A 386 -31.05 -17.93 11.88
C GLU A 386 -31.58 -17.25 10.62
N GLY A 387 -31.34 -15.94 10.44
CA GLY A 387 -31.77 -15.21 9.23
C GLY A 387 -31.14 -15.73 7.94
N VAL A 388 -29.89 -16.20 7.98
CA VAL A 388 -29.25 -16.88 6.83
C VAL A 388 -29.95 -18.21 6.51
N ARG A 389 -30.31 -18.99 7.54
CA ARG A 389 -31.03 -20.26 7.40
C ARG A 389 -32.46 -20.09 6.91
N GLU A 390 -33.14 -19.03 7.32
CA GLU A 390 -34.46 -18.59 6.84
C GLU A 390 -34.43 -18.07 5.39
N GLY A 391 -33.32 -17.48 4.97
CA GLY A 391 -33.04 -17.22 3.54
C GLY A 391 -32.77 -18.50 2.72
N GLY A 392 -32.71 -19.67 3.38
CA GLY A 392 -32.53 -20.98 2.78
C GLY A 392 -31.09 -21.27 2.31
N ARG A 393 -30.10 -20.75 3.05
CA ARG A 393 -28.67 -21.08 2.92
C ARG A 393 -28.09 -21.38 4.30
N ASP A 394 -26.98 -22.11 4.37
CA ASP A 394 -26.27 -22.38 5.64
C ASP A 394 -24.76 -22.28 5.40
N ALA A 395 -24.03 -21.85 6.41
CA ALA A 395 -22.61 -21.51 6.32
C ALA A 395 -21.89 -21.82 7.64
N TYR A 396 -20.56 -21.87 7.61
CA TYR A 396 -19.73 -22.11 8.79
C TYR A 396 -19.23 -20.77 9.35
N TRP A 397 -19.75 -20.37 10.51
CA TRP A 397 -19.54 -19.03 11.06
C TRP A 397 -18.53 -19.02 12.20
N VAL A 398 -17.43 -18.28 12.00
CA VAL A 398 -16.37 -18.06 13.00
C VAL A 398 -16.63 -16.75 13.75
N TYR A 399 -16.91 -16.85 15.05
CA TYR A 399 -17.15 -15.71 15.94
C TYR A 399 -15.83 -15.15 16.50
N ASN A 400 -15.59 -13.85 16.32
CA ASN A 400 -14.55 -13.11 17.04
C ASN A 400 -15.07 -12.68 18.42
N PHE A 401 -14.42 -13.09 19.51
CA PHE A 401 -14.59 -12.43 20.80
C PHE A 401 -13.87 -11.09 20.79
N ASP A 402 -14.61 -10.00 20.72
CA ASP A 402 -14.08 -8.63 20.67
C ASP A 402 -13.74 -8.05 22.06
N GLY A 403 -13.02 -6.94 22.07
CA GLY A 403 -12.83 -6.05 23.22
C GLY A 403 -11.41 -6.07 23.80
N LEU A 404 -11.19 -5.15 24.76
CA LEU A 404 -9.91 -5.03 25.46
C LEU A 404 -9.62 -6.23 26.37
N THR A 405 -10.63 -6.90 26.93
CA THR A 405 -10.40 -8.02 27.88
C THR A 405 -9.72 -9.22 27.21
N PRO A 406 -10.18 -9.72 26.04
CA PRO A 406 -9.44 -10.75 25.31
C PRO A 406 -8.06 -10.25 24.83
N ALA A 407 -8.00 -9.04 24.26
CA ALA A 407 -6.78 -8.47 23.70
C ALA A 407 -5.65 -8.25 24.72
N LEU A 408 -5.99 -7.98 25.99
CA LEU A 408 -5.03 -7.76 27.07
C LEU A 408 -4.75 -9.01 27.91
N THR A 409 -5.72 -9.93 28.07
CA THR A 409 -5.65 -11.00 29.09
C THR A 409 -5.89 -12.43 28.57
N GLY A 410 -6.26 -12.59 27.30
CA GLY A 410 -6.64 -13.89 26.73
C GLY A 410 -7.92 -14.49 27.35
N ARG A 411 -8.80 -13.66 27.92
CA ARG A 411 -10.02 -14.10 28.63
C ARG A 411 -11.26 -13.39 28.10
N VAL A 412 -12.38 -14.11 28.15
CA VAL A 412 -13.71 -13.65 27.75
C VAL A 412 -14.65 -13.62 28.95
N ASP A 413 -15.75 -12.86 28.87
CA ASP A 413 -16.84 -12.99 29.86
C ASP A 413 -17.44 -14.40 29.78
N ARG A 414 -17.60 -15.06 30.93
CA ARG A 414 -18.05 -16.45 30.99
C ARG A 414 -19.54 -16.62 30.70
N SER A 415 -20.36 -15.63 31.06
CA SER A 415 -21.82 -15.61 30.85
C SER A 415 -22.16 -15.32 29.39
N GLU A 416 -21.37 -14.49 28.73
CA GLU A 416 -21.44 -14.26 27.28
C GLU A 416 -20.96 -15.48 26.49
N ALA A 417 -19.79 -16.02 26.82
CA ALA A 417 -19.25 -17.22 26.18
C ALA A 417 -20.20 -18.42 26.30
N ASP A 418 -20.82 -18.65 27.46
CA ASP A 418 -21.77 -19.75 27.64
C ASP A 418 -23.01 -19.66 26.75
N LYS A 419 -23.35 -18.47 26.23
CA LYS A 419 -24.46 -18.23 25.29
C LYS A 419 -23.99 -18.25 23.83
N ILE A 420 -22.80 -17.74 23.54
CA ILE A 420 -22.19 -17.70 22.19
C ILE A 420 -21.74 -19.09 21.74
N MET A 421 -21.00 -19.82 22.57
CA MET A 421 -20.43 -21.13 22.24
C MET A 421 -21.45 -22.15 21.69
N PRO A 422 -22.63 -22.40 22.33
CA PRO A 422 -23.56 -23.45 21.86
C PRO A 422 -24.22 -23.18 20.50
N VAL A 423 -24.16 -21.95 19.98
CA VAL A 423 -24.72 -21.59 18.66
C VAL A 423 -23.65 -21.32 17.60
N SER A 424 -22.37 -21.22 18.00
CA SER A 424 -21.25 -20.92 17.11
C SER A 424 -20.59 -22.17 16.55
N ASP A 425 -20.07 -22.10 15.33
CA ASP A 425 -19.33 -23.22 14.73
C ASP A 425 -17.85 -23.20 15.10
N ALA A 426 -17.30 -21.99 15.22
CA ALA A 426 -15.94 -21.74 15.65
C ALA A 426 -15.84 -20.42 16.41
N VAL A 427 -14.82 -20.29 17.25
CA VAL A 427 -14.49 -19.05 17.97
C VAL A 427 -12.99 -18.75 17.89
N PHE A 428 -12.65 -17.46 17.86
CA PHE A 428 -11.28 -16.94 17.99
C PHE A 428 -11.29 -15.54 18.61
N HIS A 429 -10.12 -14.93 18.76
CA HIS A 429 -9.97 -13.50 19.03
C HIS A 429 -9.00 -12.91 18.00
N PHE A 430 -9.40 -11.87 17.26
CA PHE A 430 -8.58 -11.25 16.22
C PHE A 430 -7.38 -10.47 16.77
N GLY A 431 -7.58 -9.77 17.89
CA GLY A 431 -6.66 -8.77 18.41
C GLY A 431 -5.36 -9.35 18.97
N GLY A 432 -4.33 -8.51 18.96
CA GLY A 432 -3.04 -8.78 19.60
C GLY A 432 -2.48 -7.48 20.14
N ALA A 433 -2.35 -7.36 21.46
CA ALA A 433 -1.75 -6.19 22.10
C ALA A 433 -0.26 -6.42 22.45
N SER A 434 0.43 -7.35 21.78
CA SER A 434 1.79 -7.82 22.12
C SER A 434 1.97 -8.34 23.57
N LEU A 435 0.88 -8.43 24.35
CA LEU A 435 0.91 -8.94 25.71
C LEU A 435 0.89 -10.47 25.70
N ARG A 436 1.80 -11.07 26.47
CA ARG A 436 1.96 -12.52 26.58
C ARG A 436 0.67 -13.25 26.93
N ASP A 437 -0.15 -12.66 27.80
CA ASP A 437 -1.43 -13.22 28.23
C ASP A 437 -2.49 -13.30 27.10
N SER A 438 -2.40 -12.46 26.06
CA SER A 438 -3.38 -12.43 24.96
C SER A 438 -3.44 -13.75 24.18
N ALA A 439 -2.29 -14.38 23.92
CA ALA A 439 -2.21 -15.72 23.31
C ALA A 439 -2.78 -16.84 24.19
N GLY A 440 -3.04 -16.57 25.48
CA GLY A 440 -3.72 -17.49 26.39
C GLY A 440 -5.16 -17.81 26.00
N PHE A 441 -5.77 -17.05 25.08
CA PHE A 441 -7.15 -17.22 24.60
C PHE A 441 -7.51 -18.68 24.27
N THR A 442 -6.74 -19.33 23.39
CA THR A 442 -7.03 -20.68 22.90
C THR A 442 -7.08 -21.68 24.04
N LYS A 443 -6.08 -21.60 24.92
CA LYS A 443 -5.95 -22.44 26.13
C LYS A 443 -7.10 -22.21 27.10
N PHE A 444 -7.45 -20.94 27.37
CA PHE A 444 -8.59 -20.58 28.21
C PHE A 444 -9.91 -21.16 27.67
N ILE A 445 -10.18 -21.06 26.37
CA ILE A 445 -11.40 -21.62 25.77
C ILE A 445 -11.40 -23.16 25.83
N ARG A 446 -10.26 -23.82 25.60
CA ARG A 446 -10.15 -25.28 25.77
C ARG A 446 -10.45 -25.72 27.19
N GLU A 447 -9.79 -25.11 28.17
CA GLU A 447 -9.87 -25.49 29.58
C GLU A 447 -11.26 -25.21 30.18
N GLN A 448 -11.88 -24.08 29.85
CA GLN A 448 -13.13 -23.64 30.49
C GLN A 448 -14.40 -24.09 29.75
N PHE A 449 -14.36 -24.28 28.42
CA PHE A 449 -15.57 -24.47 27.61
C PHE A 449 -15.58 -25.71 26.71
N SER A 450 -14.44 -26.21 26.22
CA SER A 450 -14.45 -27.31 25.24
C SER A 450 -14.93 -28.67 25.79
N GLN A 451 -14.94 -28.90 27.11
CA GLN A 451 -15.62 -30.07 27.69
C GLN A 451 -17.15 -29.98 27.55
N LYS A 452 -17.71 -28.77 27.64
CA LYS A 452 -19.16 -28.48 27.58
C LYS A 452 -19.65 -28.34 26.14
N TYR A 453 -18.80 -27.80 25.27
CA TYR A 453 -19.11 -27.53 23.86
C TYR A 453 -18.08 -28.17 22.89
N PRO A 454 -17.88 -29.50 22.90
CA PRO A 454 -16.80 -30.20 22.19
C PRO A 454 -16.92 -30.22 20.65
N LYS A 455 -17.91 -29.53 20.07
CA LYS A 455 -18.11 -29.38 18.62
C LYS A 455 -17.67 -28.02 18.07
N VAL A 456 -17.38 -27.05 18.95
CA VAL A 456 -16.96 -25.69 18.55
C VAL A 456 -15.46 -25.71 18.28
N ALA A 457 -15.04 -25.30 17.08
CA ALA A 457 -13.63 -25.18 16.77
C ALA A 457 -13.02 -23.95 17.45
N VAL A 458 -11.80 -24.06 17.97
CA VAL A 458 -11.12 -22.98 18.70
C VAL A 458 -9.87 -22.56 17.95
N GLY A 459 -9.87 -21.34 17.45
CA GLY A 459 -8.75 -20.74 16.73
C GLY A 459 -7.79 -19.99 17.65
N ALA A 460 -6.52 -19.95 17.24
CA ALA A 460 -5.52 -19.06 17.83
C ALA A 460 -5.14 -17.95 16.84
N SER A 461 -4.99 -16.72 17.31
CA SER A 461 -4.37 -15.65 16.51
C SER A 461 -2.90 -15.50 16.86
N VAL A 462 -2.07 -15.29 15.84
CA VAL A 462 -0.62 -15.09 15.97
C VAL A 462 -0.25 -13.80 15.23
N HIS A 463 0.60 -12.99 15.87
CA HIS A 463 1.11 -11.71 15.37
C HIS A 463 2.64 -11.66 15.51
N VAL A 464 3.28 -10.75 14.78
CA VAL A 464 4.76 -10.60 14.73
C VAL A 464 5.30 -9.48 15.63
N GLY A 465 4.40 -8.75 16.29
CA GLY A 465 4.62 -7.42 16.86
C GLY A 465 3.34 -6.59 16.78
N TYR A 466 3.20 -5.57 17.64
CA TYR A 466 2.13 -4.58 17.59
C TYR A 466 2.70 -3.17 17.88
N TYR A 467 3.06 -2.44 16.82
CA TYR A 467 3.51 -1.05 16.89
C TYR A 467 2.47 -0.16 16.20
N ALA A 468 1.45 0.25 16.95
CA ALA A 468 0.35 1.05 16.41
C ALA A 468 0.66 2.54 16.46
N ALA A 469 1.29 3.05 15.40
CA ALA A 469 1.43 4.48 15.14
C ALA A 469 0.27 5.01 14.27
N ARG A 470 -0.97 4.68 14.65
CA ARG A 470 -2.18 5.29 14.06
C ARG A 470 -2.20 6.80 14.36
N THR A 471 -2.80 7.60 13.50
CA THR A 471 -2.75 9.08 13.60
C THR A 471 -3.52 9.67 14.79
N TYR A 472 -4.48 8.92 15.33
CA TYR A 472 -5.38 9.34 16.41
C TYR A 472 -5.23 8.53 17.71
N SER A 473 -4.41 7.47 17.70
CA SER A 473 -4.16 6.60 18.87
C SER A 473 -2.78 5.96 18.72
N ARG A 474 -1.87 6.25 19.66
CA ARG A 474 -0.51 5.70 19.64
C ARG A 474 -0.37 4.66 20.76
N ASN A 475 -0.42 3.38 20.40
CA ASN A 475 -0.09 2.29 21.32
C ASN A 475 1.32 1.80 21.00
N LEU A 476 2.31 2.41 21.67
CA LEU A 476 3.73 2.12 21.51
C LEU A 476 4.12 0.90 22.36
N ILE A 477 3.91 -0.29 21.81
CA ILE A 477 4.47 -1.53 22.39
C ILE A 477 5.63 -1.94 21.49
N SER A 478 6.82 -2.05 22.09
CA SER A 478 8.01 -2.40 21.31
C SER A 478 7.95 -3.88 20.92
N PRO A 479 8.00 -4.23 19.62
CA PRO A 479 8.26 -5.62 19.24
C PRO A 479 9.60 -6.09 19.81
N ARG A 480 9.75 -7.41 19.94
CA ARG A 480 10.95 -8.06 20.50
C ARG A 480 11.59 -8.99 19.48
N HIS A 481 12.44 -8.47 18.59
CA HIS A 481 13.15 -9.23 17.55
C HIS A 481 12.22 -10.23 16.82
N THR A 482 12.57 -11.52 16.77
CA THR A 482 11.66 -12.62 16.39
C THR A 482 11.03 -13.33 17.59
N GLU A 483 11.43 -12.98 18.82
CA GLU A 483 11.04 -13.62 20.09
C GLU A 483 9.53 -13.61 20.28
N GLU A 484 8.88 -12.49 19.97
CA GLU A 484 7.44 -12.33 20.17
C GLU A 484 6.62 -13.31 19.33
N LEU A 485 6.92 -13.45 18.03
CA LEU A 485 6.28 -14.43 17.15
C LEU A 485 6.44 -15.86 17.68
N ARG A 486 7.61 -16.18 18.24
CA ARG A 486 7.93 -17.52 18.78
C ARG A 486 7.22 -17.78 20.12
N GLU A 487 7.13 -16.79 21.02
CA GLU A 487 6.34 -16.89 22.26
C GLU A 487 4.83 -17.00 21.98
N MET A 488 4.30 -16.15 21.08
CA MET A 488 2.89 -16.18 20.67
C MET A 488 2.52 -17.54 20.06
N TRP A 489 3.40 -18.09 19.21
CA TRP A 489 3.21 -19.45 18.68
C TRP A 489 3.21 -20.51 19.78
N ALA A 490 4.19 -20.53 20.68
CA ALA A 490 4.30 -21.56 21.71
C ALA A 490 3.07 -21.59 22.63
N LEU A 491 2.57 -20.41 23.02
CA LEU A 491 1.36 -20.27 23.84
C LEU A 491 0.08 -20.64 23.07
N ALA A 492 0.02 -20.35 21.77
CA ALA A 492 -1.04 -20.85 20.90
C ALA A 492 -1.00 -22.39 20.84
N GLU A 493 0.17 -23.01 20.63
CA GLU A 493 0.33 -24.46 20.50
C GLU A 493 -0.04 -25.22 21.79
N GLU A 494 0.24 -24.66 22.99
CA GLU A 494 -0.28 -25.18 24.26
C GLU A 494 -1.82 -25.34 24.24
N GLY A 495 -2.53 -24.38 23.66
CA GLY A 495 -3.99 -24.39 23.49
C GLY A 495 -4.50 -25.38 22.44
N ARG A 496 -3.63 -26.05 21.69
CA ARG A 496 -3.94 -27.03 20.63
C ARG A 496 -5.08 -26.55 19.70
N PRO A 497 -4.90 -25.43 18.97
CA PRO A 497 -5.94 -24.84 18.13
C PRO A 497 -6.38 -25.78 17.01
N ASP A 498 -7.62 -25.56 16.55
CA ASP A 498 -8.16 -26.23 15.36
C ASP A 498 -7.74 -25.49 14.07
N PHE A 499 -7.53 -24.17 14.13
CA PHE A 499 -7.00 -23.33 13.06
C PHE A 499 -6.13 -22.19 13.61
N ILE A 500 -5.20 -21.70 12.79
CA ILE A 500 -4.38 -20.51 13.08
C ILE A 500 -4.89 -19.34 12.24
N HIS A 501 -5.03 -18.18 12.87
CA HIS A 501 -5.26 -16.89 12.22
C HIS A 501 -3.98 -16.06 12.29
N LEU A 502 -3.50 -15.55 11.15
CA LEU A 502 -2.35 -14.65 11.09
C LEU A 502 -2.90 -13.23 11.04
N THR A 503 -2.77 -12.52 12.17
CA THR A 503 -3.07 -11.09 12.31
C THR A 503 -1.74 -10.34 12.15
N THR A 504 -1.41 -9.76 11.00
CA THR A 504 -2.12 -9.70 9.71
C THR A 504 -1.14 -9.95 8.56
N TRP A 505 -1.60 -10.18 7.33
CA TRP A 505 -0.71 -10.19 6.18
C TRP A 505 -0.07 -8.81 5.96
N ASN A 506 -0.85 -7.73 6.01
CA ASN A 506 -0.46 -6.41 5.51
C ASN A 506 -1.11 -5.20 6.24
N ASP A 507 -1.33 -5.26 7.56
CA ASP A 507 -1.58 -4.03 8.34
C ASP A 507 -0.29 -3.39 8.84
N TRP A 508 0.18 -2.44 8.04
CA TRP A 508 1.36 -1.63 8.30
C TRP A 508 1.12 -0.55 9.35
N ASN A 509 -0.13 -0.13 9.61
CA ASN A 509 -0.44 0.84 10.68
C ASN A 509 -0.19 0.30 12.09
N GLU A 510 -0.15 -1.02 12.22
CA GLU A 510 0.06 -1.72 13.49
C GLU A 510 1.34 -2.59 13.48
N ALA A 511 2.06 -2.61 12.35
CA ALA A 511 3.23 -3.45 12.10
C ALA A 511 3.01 -4.96 12.40
N THR A 512 1.78 -5.44 12.27
CA THR A 512 1.39 -6.86 12.49
C THR A 512 1.68 -7.76 11.28
N THR A 513 2.20 -7.18 10.21
CA THR A 513 2.49 -7.72 8.87
C THR A 513 3.34 -9.00 8.83
N PHE A 514 2.84 -10.01 8.11
CA PHE A 514 3.60 -11.18 7.63
C PHE A 514 4.07 -11.09 6.16
N CYS A 515 3.59 -10.11 5.38
CA CYS A 515 4.04 -9.84 4.01
C CYS A 515 5.53 -9.40 3.99
N PRO A 516 6.38 -9.96 3.10
CA PRO A 516 7.80 -9.62 3.04
C PRO A 516 8.08 -8.11 3.00
N SER A 517 8.86 -7.62 3.95
CA SER A 517 9.09 -6.19 4.17
C SER A 517 10.53 -5.73 3.91
N PHE A 518 10.76 -4.42 3.84
CA PHE A 518 12.12 -3.87 3.76
C PHE A 518 12.97 -4.23 5.00
N GLY A 519 12.33 -4.40 6.15
CA GLY A 519 12.94 -4.92 7.37
C GLY A 519 13.34 -6.40 7.31
N ASP A 520 12.55 -7.27 6.67
CA ASP A 520 12.68 -8.73 6.85
C ASP A 520 12.96 -9.58 5.59
N ALA A 521 12.76 -9.07 4.38
CA ALA A 521 12.91 -9.81 3.11
C ALA A 521 12.23 -11.21 3.07
N GLY A 522 11.17 -11.39 3.86
CA GLY A 522 10.40 -12.62 4.01
C GLY A 522 10.81 -13.53 5.18
N SER A 523 11.73 -13.12 6.07
CA SER A 523 12.18 -13.99 7.17
C SER A 523 11.09 -14.29 8.21
N ARG A 524 10.18 -13.34 8.47
CA ARG A 524 8.99 -13.56 9.32
C ARG A 524 8.13 -14.71 8.77
N LEU A 525 7.92 -14.73 7.46
CA LEU A 525 7.18 -15.76 6.74
C LEU A 525 7.92 -17.11 6.70
N GLU A 526 9.26 -17.11 6.68
CA GLU A 526 10.09 -18.32 6.81
C GLU A 526 10.08 -18.96 8.19
N ILE A 527 10.05 -18.14 9.25
CA ILE A 527 9.86 -18.60 10.63
C ILE A 527 8.47 -19.22 10.74
N MET A 528 7.45 -18.49 10.26
CA MET A 528 6.06 -18.95 10.28
C MET A 528 5.84 -20.24 9.49
N GLY A 529 6.46 -20.40 8.31
CA GLY A 529 6.33 -21.61 7.49
C GLY A 529 6.88 -22.88 8.15
N ARG A 530 7.90 -22.74 9.03
CA ARG A 530 8.45 -23.86 9.81
C ARG A 530 7.53 -24.26 10.97
N LEU A 531 6.91 -23.28 11.62
CA LEU A 531 5.89 -23.48 12.66
C LEU A 531 4.62 -24.12 12.06
N LEU A 532 4.15 -23.59 10.93
CA LEU A 532 3.02 -24.14 10.16
C LEU A 532 3.29 -25.53 9.62
N ALA A 533 4.52 -25.87 9.22
CA ALA A 533 4.86 -27.24 8.83
C ALA A 533 4.57 -28.24 9.97
N GLY A 534 4.99 -27.91 11.20
CA GLY A 534 4.67 -28.69 12.40
C GLY A 534 3.16 -28.82 12.66
N PHE A 535 2.43 -27.70 12.63
CA PHE A 535 0.97 -27.68 12.85
C PHE A 535 0.17 -28.46 11.80
N LEU A 536 0.56 -28.35 10.53
CA LEU A 536 -0.10 -29.01 9.40
C LEU A 536 0.38 -30.46 9.17
N GLY A 537 1.36 -30.95 9.94
CA GLY A 537 1.95 -32.29 9.75
C GLY A 537 2.74 -32.44 8.45
N LYS A 538 3.24 -31.33 7.89
CA LYS A 538 4.07 -31.29 6.68
C LYS A 538 5.57 -31.42 7.06
N PRO A 539 6.43 -31.91 6.16
CA PRO A 539 7.87 -31.82 6.36
C PRO A 539 8.31 -30.33 6.39
N LEU A 540 9.45 -30.07 7.04
CA LEU A 540 10.11 -28.75 6.99
C LEU A 540 10.50 -28.38 5.54
N PRO A 541 10.83 -27.11 5.26
CA PRO A 541 11.51 -26.75 4.02
C PRO A 541 12.81 -27.55 3.83
N GLU A 542 13.15 -27.86 2.59
CA GLU A 542 14.50 -28.33 2.23
C GLU A 542 15.45 -27.14 2.18
N GLY A 543 16.59 -27.23 2.85
CA GLY A 543 17.58 -26.14 2.92
C GLY A 543 18.71 -26.29 1.90
N LYS A 544 19.51 -25.24 1.73
CA LYS A 544 20.72 -25.29 0.89
C LYS A 544 21.78 -26.24 1.50
N PRO A 545 22.25 -27.29 0.77
CA PRO A 545 23.23 -28.24 1.33
C PRO A 545 24.52 -27.58 1.82
N GLY A 546 24.88 -27.82 3.09
CA GLY A 546 26.10 -27.29 3.71
C GLY A 546 26.05 -25.79 4.03
N VAL A 547 24.87 -25.15 3.99
CA VAL A 547 24.65 -23.76 4.39
C VAL A 547 23.72 -23.75 5.60
N PRO A 548 24.04 -23.02 6.69
CA PRO A 548 23.15 -22.91 7.84
C PRO A 548 22.11 -21.83 7.53
N GLU A 549 20.83 -22.16 7.69
CA GLU A 549 19.77 -21.18 7.53
C GLU A 549 19.57 -20.46 8.87
N LEU A 550 19.87 -19.16 8.87
CA LEU A 550 19.89 -18.29 10.04
C LEU A 550 19.13 -17.00 9.74
N VAL A 551 18.51 -16.39 10.76
CA VAL A 551 18.05 -14.99 10.74
C VAL A 551 18.89 -14.18 11.73
N LEU A 552 19.30 -12.98 11.34
CA LEU A 552 19.93 -11.99 12.23
C LEU A 552 18.97 -10.82 12.43
N SER A 553 18.46 -10.62 13.64
CA SER A 553 17.48 -9.57 13.96
C SER A 553 18.01 -8.51 14.92
N TYR A 554 17.79 -7.24 14.61
CA TYR A 554 18.24 -6.07 15.39
C TYR A 554 17.43 -4.81 15.03
N ARG A 555 17.43 -3.80 15.91
CA ARG A 555 16.76 -2.51 15.68
C ARG A 555 17.20 -1.85 14.37
N LYS A 556 16.27 -1.24 13.63
CA LYS A 556 16.58 -0.42 12.45
C LYS A 556 17.23 0.91 12.84
N SER A 557 16.76 1.51 13.93
CA SER A 557 17.42 2.64 14.59
C SER A 557 17.32 2.57 16.10
N VAL A 558 18.23 3.28 16.78
CA VAL A 558 18.31 3.44 18.23
C VAL A 558 18.55 4.91 18.58
N TYR A 559 18.31 5.29 19.83
CA TYR A 559 18.75 6.58 20.38
C TYR A 559 20.09 6.45 21.13
N PRO A 560 20.84 7.56 21.32
CA PRO A 560 22.02 7.58 22.18
C PRO A 560 21.73 7.03 23.58
N GLY A 561 22.59 6.13 24.06
CA GLY A 561 22.41 5.42 25.33
C GLY A 561 21.42 4.25 25.34
N GLU A 562 20.69 3.95 24.26
CA GLU A 562 19.86 2.73 24.20
C GLU A 562 20.72 1.46 24.10
N PRO A 563 20.33 0.34 24.75
CA PRO A 563 21.07 -0.91 24.68
C PRO A 563 20.95 -1.56 23.29
N LEU A 564 22.08 -1.70 22.60
CA LEU A 564 22.14 -2.43 21.34
C LEU A 564 22.16 -3.94 21.63
N ARG A 565 21.12 -4.65 21.16
CA ARG A 565 20.99 -6.10 21.19
C ARG A 565 20.75 -6.65 19.77
N LEU A 566 21.31 -7.82 19.49
CA LEU A 566 21.19 -8.58 18.25
C LEU A 566 20.75 -10.00 18.60
N GLU A 567 19.87 -10.58 17.78
CA GLU A 567 19.40 -11.96 17.87
C GLU A 567 19.90 -12.76 16.65
N VAL A 568 20.56 -13.90 16.86
CA VAL A 568 20.75 -14.92 15.83
C VAL A 568 19.78 -16.07 16.09
N LEU A 569 18.84 -16.26 15.17
CA LEU A 569 17.86 -17.35 15.21
C LEU A 569 18.27 -18.46 14.22
N PRO A 570 18.50 -19.71 14.67
CA PRO A 570 18.66 -20.85 13.77
C PRO A 570 17.32 -21.29 13.18
N LEU A 571 17.30 -21.51 11.86
CA LEU A 571 16.15 -22.00 11.11
C LEU A 571 16.37 -23.46 10.67
N PRO A 572 15.73 -24.45 11.29
CA PRO A 572 15.90 -25.85 10.92
C PRO A 572 15.24 -26.19 9.55
N THR A 573 15.76 -27.21 8.88
CA THR A 573 15.34 -27.70 7.56
C THR A 573 15.35 -29.23 7.54
N GLN A 574 14.93 -29.88 6.44
CA GLN A 574 15.04 -31.35 6.31
C GLN A 574 16.48 -31.88 6.33
N ASN A 575 17.48 -31.04 6.06
CA ASN A 575 18.88 -31.44 5.90
C ASN A 575 19.85 -30.77 6.89
N SER A 576 19.38 -29.86 7.75
CA SER A 576 20.20 -29.16 8.75
C SER A 576 20.69 -30.06 9.90
N GLU A 577 20.03 -31.20 10.15
CA GLU A 577 20.49 -32.25 11.10
C GLU A 577 21.85 -32.86 10.75
N ARG A 578 22.36 -32.62 9.53
CA ARG A 578 23.68 -33.06 9.09
C ARG A 578 24.81 -32.11 9.49
N LEU A 579 24.48 -30.87 9.87
CA LEU A 579 25.43 -29.86 10.31
C LEU A 579 25.68 -30.05 11.81
N ARG A 580 26.93 -30.24 12.24
CA ARG A 580 27.25 -30.66 13.63
C ARG A 580 27.81 -29.56 14.48
N GLU A 581 28.61 -28.67 13.90
CA GLU A 581 29.17 -27.50 14.57
C GLU A 581 28.86 -26.23 13.78
N VAL A 582 27.68 -25.65 14.05
CA VAL A 582 27.28 -24.34 13.53
C VAL A 582 27.52 -23.28 14.61
N ARG A 583 28.31 -22.25 14.31
CA ARG A 583 28.51 -21.06 15.18
C ARG A 583 28.39 -19.78 14.37
N CYS A 584 28.01 -18.66 14.97
CA CYS A 584 27.91 -17.35 14.32
C CYS A 584 28.70 -16.28 15.11
N GLU A 585 29.54 -15.49 14.45
CA GLU A 585 30.11 -14.25 15.01
C GLU A 585 29.36 -13.06 14.42
N VAL A 586 28.96 -12.13 15.30
CA VAL A 586 28.46 -10.81 14.92
C VAL A 586 29.44 -9.74 15.39
N MET A 587 29.61 -8.71 14.56
CA MET A 587 30.44 -7.55 14.85
C MET A 587 29.69 -6.29 14.45
N VAL A 588 29.78 -5.25 15.29
CA VAL A 588 29.20 -3.93 15.03
C VAL A 588 30.27 -2.87 15.19
N THR A 589 30.33 -1.94 14.23
CA THR A 589 31.40 -0.94 14.11
C THR A 589 30.83 0.43 13.78
N GLU A 590 31.26 1.48 14.47
CA GLU A 590 30.94 2.87 14.10
C GLU A 590 31.48 3.21 12.69
N ALA A 591 30.61 3.66 11.80
CA ALA A 591 30.98 3.92 10.40
C ALA A 591 31.99 5.06 10.24
N ALA A 592 31.95 6.09 11.09
CA ALA A 592 32.79 7.28 10.97
C ALA A 592 34.17 7.15 11.66
N SER A 593 34.31 6.26 12.65
CA SER A 593 35.54 6.10 13.45
C SER A 593 36.26 4.77 13.20
N GLY A 594 35.58 3.77 12.62
CA GLY A 594 36.07 2.39 12.53
C GLY A 594 36.12 1.65 13.87
N ARG A 595 35.61 2.25 14.96
CA ARG A 595 35.62 1.66 16.30
C ARG A 595 34.62 0.51 16.39
N VAL A 596 35.09 -0.69 16.73
CA VAL A 596 34.22 -1.84 17.05
C VAL A 596 33.51 -1.56 18.37
N VAL A 597 32.18 -1.54 18.36
CA VAL A 597 31.34 -1.33 19.56
C VAL A 597 30.86 -2.64 20.16
N LEU A 598 30.70 -3.68 19.34
CA LEU A 598 30.35 -5.03 19.76
C LEU A 598 31.08 -6.05 18.90
N ARG A 599 31.58 -7.13 19.51
CA ARG A 599 32.01 -8.33 18.81
C ARG A 599 31.79 -9.55 19.72
N ALA A 600 31.02 -10.53 19.23
CA ALA A 600 30.68 -11.71 19.99
C ALA A 600 30.52 -12.93 19.08
N THR A 601 30.78 -14.13 19.59
CA THR A 601 30.60 -15.40 18.88
C THR A 601 29.70 -16.33 19.68
N SER A 602 28.77 -16.99 19.00
CA SER A 602 27.80 -17.89 19.61
C SER A 602 28.44 -19.18 20.14
N PRO A 603 27.79 -19.86 21.12
CA PRO A 603 27.96 -21.30 21.29
C PRO A 603 27.52 -22.05 20.02
N ALA A 604 27.68 -23.38 20.01
CA ALA A 604 27.10 -24.20 18.95
C ALA A 604 25.57 -24.03 18.89
N LEU A 605 25.05 -23.66 17.72
CA LEU A 605 23.63 -23.43 17.48
C LEU A 605 22.92 -24.76 17.19
N VAL A 606 21.71 -24.90 17.73
CA VAL A 606 20.88 -26.10 17.56
C VAL A 606 20.14 -26.01 16.23
N MET A 607 20.43 -26.95 15.32
CA MET A 607 19.94 -26.94 13.93
C MET A 607 18.96 -28.08 13.60
N ASP A 608 18.58 -28.93 14.56
CA ASP A 608 17.76 -30.12 14.32
C ASP A 608 16.25 -29.85 14.17
N ALA A 609 15.49 -30.81 13.65
CA ALA A 609 14.05 -30.65 13.41
C ALA A 609 13.20 -30.61 14.69
N SER A 610 13.75 -30.93 15.88
CA SER A 610 13.03 -30.75 17.14
C SER A 610 12.92 -29.26 17.52
N ALA A 611 13.90 -28.44 17.13
CA ALA A 611 13.86 -26.99 17.34
C ALA A 611 12.63 -26.32 16.68
N ALA A 612 12.13 -26.87 15.57
CA ALA A 612 10.93 -26.36 14.89
C ALA A 612 9.64 -26.50 15.72
N ARG A 613 9.60 -27.46 16.68
CA ARG A 613 8.42 -27.72 17.52
C ARG A 613 8.37 -26.79 18.73
N GLY A 614 8.17 -25.50 18.45
CA GLY A 614 7.96 -24.46 19.46
C GLY A 614 9.21 -23.99 20.22
N ALA A 615 10.43 -24.33 19.76
CA ALA A 615 11.64 -24.09 20.55
C ALA A 615 12.69 -23.16 19.91
N MET A 616 12.73 -22.98 18.58
CA MET A 616 13.78 -22.29 17.78
C MET A 616 14.61 -21.32 18.61
N ARG A 617 15.78 -21.80 19.07
CA ARG A 617 16.48 -21.20 20.22
C ARG A 617 17.41 -20.07 19.75
N PRO A 618 17.13 -18.81 20.11
CA PRO A 618 18.00 -17.71 19.74
C PRO A 618 19.32 -17.78 20.51
N TRP A 619 20.36 -17.21 19.92
CA TRP A 619 21.48 -16.65 20.66
C TRP A 619 21.38 -15.12 20.60
N TYR A 620 21.60 -14.45 21.74
CA TYR A 620 21.64 -12.99 21.83
C TYR A 620 23.06 -12.50 22.08
N ALA A 621 23.40 -11.37 21.48
CA ALA A 621 24.60 -10.60 21.75
C ALA A 621 24.24 -9.12 21.91
N GLY A 622 24.87 -8.39 22.83
CA GLY A 622 24.53 -6.99 23.05
C GLY A 622 25.46 -6.26 24.00
N ILE A 623 25.12 -5.02 24.28
CA ILE A 623 25.81 -4.12 25.21
C ILE A 623 24.82 -3.79 26.34
N GLU A 624 24.86 -4.57 27.42
CA GLU A 624 23.81 -4.57 28.47
C GLU A 624 24.28 -4.02 29.84
N ASP A 625 25.57 -3.69 29.99
CA ASP A 625 26.20 -3.15 31.21
C ASP A 625 26.33 -1.60 31.21
N GLU A 626 26.67 -1.01 32.37
CA GLU A 626 27.11 0.41 32.55
C GLU A 626 28.22 0.86 31.57
N LYS A 627 29.01 -0.08 31.02
CA LYS A 627 30.01 0.20 29.97
C LYS A 627 29.40 0.74 28.66
N SER A 628 28.07 0.67 28.52
CA SER A 628 27.30 1.30 27.45
C SER A 628 27.40 2.84 27.44
N GLU A 629 27.68 3.49 28.57
CA GLU A 629 27.70 4.96 28.68
C GLU A 629 28.62 5.67 27.68
N ASN A 630 29.70 5.02 27.22
CA ASN A 630 30.62 5.57 26.22
C ASN A 630 30.49 4.92 24.83
N ALA A 631 29.52 4.01 24.64
CA ALA A 631 29.44 3.18 23.44
C ALA A 631 28.59 3.80 22.31
N LEU A 632 27.54 4.56 22.65
CA LEU A 632 26.54 5.08 21.71
C LEU A 632 26.17 6.53 22.09
N GLN A 633 27.13 7.45 21.98
CA GLN A 633 27.01 8.82 22.51
C GLN A 633 26.53 9.89 21.50
N ALA A 634 26.59 9.61 20.19
CA ALA A 634 26.27 10.61 19.16
C ALA A 634 25.46 10.00 17.99
N PRO A 635 24.62 10.80 17.29
CA PRO A 635 23.95 10.36 16.08
C PRO A 635 24.95 9.92 14.99
N GLY A 636 24.62 8.86 14.25
CA GLY A 636 25.57 8.19 13.37
C GLY A 636 25.07 6.89 12.76
N VAL A 637 25.99 6.11 12.18
CA VAL A 637 25.70 4.81 11.55
C VAL A 637 26.59 3.73 12.17
N LEU A 638 26.00 2.58 12.48
CA LEU A 638 26.69 1.39 12.99
C LEU A 638 26.64 0.30 11.92
N ARG A 639 27.81 -0.01 11.34
CA ARG A 639 28.00 -1.12 10.39
C ARG A 639 27.80 -2.46 11.11
N VAL A 640 26.92 -3.31 10.59
CA VAL A 640 26.73 -4.68 11.09
C VAL A 640 27.38 -5.68 10.14
N ALA A 641 28.17 -6.61 10.70
CA ALA A 641 28.82 -7.69 9.98
C ALA A 641 28.56 -9.04 10.67
N ALA A 642 28.40 -10.10 9.90
CA ALA A 642 28.21 -11.45 10.44
C ALA A 642 28.92 -12.52 9.60
N ARG A 643 29.30 -13.62 10.26
CA ARG A 643 29.83 -14.83 9.61
C ARG A 643 29.50 -16.07 10.42
N ALA A 644 29.29 -17.18 9.73
CA ALA A 644 29.11 -18.49 10.34
C ALA A 644 30.35 -19.37 10.16
N TRP A 645 30.55 -20.30 11.09
CA TRP A 645 31.35 -21.50 10.87
C TRP A 645 30.41 -22.70 10.85
N VAL A 646 30.65 -23.63 9.92
CA VAL A 646 29.93 -24.90 9.80
C VAL A 646 30.95 -26.00 9.61
N ASP A 647 31.06 -26.90 10.60
CA ASP A 647 31.94 -28.07 10.55
C ASP A 647 33.39 -27.71 10.14
N GLY A 648 33.88 -26.57 10.65
CA GLY A 648 35.20 -26.00 10.37
C GLY A 648 35.28 -25.01 9.19
N ARG A 649 34.27 -24.93 8.32
CA ARG A 649 34.23 -24.02 7.17
C ARG A 649 33.65 -22.65 7.52
N GLU A 650 34.35 -21.57 7.19
CA GLU A 650 33.83 -20.19 7.28
C GLU A 650 32.85 -19.86 6.13
N ILE A 651 31.76 -19.17 6.46
CA ILE A 651 30.79 -18.55 5.54
C ILE A 651 30.65 -17.08 5.97
N ARG A 652 31.00 -16.13 5.10
CA ARG A 652 30.84 -14.69 5.36
C ARG A 652 29.56 -14.18 4.73
N TYR A 653 28.81 -13.36 5.48
CA TYR A 653 27.59 -12.73 4.99
C TYR A 653 27.88 -11.29 4.58
N HIS A 654 27.36 -10.89 3.43
CA HIS A 654 27.58 -9.57 2.82
C HIS A 654 26.26 -8.80 2.76
N HIS A 655 26.34 -7.47 2.56
CA HIS A 655 25.17 -6.60 2.30
C HIS A 655 24.10 -6.60 3.41
N LEU A 656 24.53 -6.66 4.66
CA LEU A 656 23.68 -6.41 5.83
C LEU A 656 23.32 -4.92 5.94
N PRO A 657 22.09 -4.57 6.35
CA PRO A 657 21.72 -3.19 6.63
C PRO A 657 22.37 -2.66 7.91
N ASP A 658 22.73 -1.38 7.93
CA ASP A 658 23.30 -0.72 9.09
C ASP A 658 22.23 -0.26 10.09
N VAL A 659 22.60 -0.11 11.37
CA VAL A 659 21.76 0.55 12.39
C VAL A 659 22.03 2.06 12.38
N VAL A 660 20.99 2.87 12.48
CA VAL A 660 21.13 4.33 12.68
C VAL A 660 21.04 4.68 14.17
N VAL A 661 21.96 5.50 14.65
CA VAL A 661 21.77 6.23 15.91
C VAL A 661 21.13 7.58 15.55
N SER A 662 19.87 7.78 15.91
CA SER A 662 19.11 9.00 15.60
C SER A 662 19.35 10.10 16.63
N GLU A 663 19.04 11.36 16.31
CA GLU A 663 18.81 12.37 17.37
C GLU A 663 17.59 11.94 18.22
N PRO A 664 17.46 12.35 19.49
CA PRO A 664 16.25 12.08 20.28
C PRO A 664 15.02 12.82 19.74
N GLU A 665 13.96 12.09 19.35
CA GLU A 665 12.77 12.64 18.70
C GLU A 665 11.44 12.16 19.32
N GLY A 666 10.31 12.75 18.88
CA GLY A 666 8.97 12.28 19.26
C GLY A 666 8.44 11.11 18.41
N SER A 667 9.28 10.57 17.52
CA SER A 667 9.02 9.42 16.64
C SER A 667 10.31 9.01 15.92
N ASN A 668 10.65 7.72 15.94
CA ASN A 668 11.83 7.15 15.26
C ASN A 668 11.50 5.73 14.75
N ASP A 669 12.41 5.12 13.99
CA ASP A 669 12.25 3.75 13.47
C ASP A 669 12.58 2.69 14.52
N GLN A 670 11.59 2.43 15.38
CA GLN A 670 11.66 1.42 16.44
C GLN A 670 11.38 -0.02 15.94
N LEU A 671 11.26 -0.25 14.63
CA LEU A 671 11.11 -1.61 14.10
C LEU A 671 12.48 -2.31 13.97
N PHE A 672 12.46 -3.56 13.51
CA PHE A 672 13.63 -4.43 13.45
C PHE A 672 13.95 -4.78 12.00
N TYR A 673 15.24 -4.79 11.66
CA TYR A 673 15.73 -5.66 10.61
C TYR A 673 15.67 -7.10 11.12
N SER A 674 15.30 -8.04 10.27
CA SER A 674 15.29 -9.48 10.56
C SER A 674 15.80 -10.20 9.32
N VAL A 675 17.11 -10.22 9.15
CA VAL A 675 17.75 -10.54 7.88
C VAL A 675 17.95 -12.04 7.70
N PRO A 676 17.39 -12.68 6.65
CA PRO A 676 17.61 -14.11 6.37
C PRO A 676 19.00 -14.30 5.75
N LEU A 677 20.01 -14.57 6.58
CA LEU A 677 21.42 -14.57 6.21
C LEU A 677 21.74 -15.50 5.01
N HIS A 678 21.04 -16.63 4.93
CA HIS A 678 21.18 -17.64 3.87
C HIS A 678 20.61 -17.21 2.50
N ARG A 679 19.96 -16.05 2.42
CA ARG A 679 19.48 -15.40 1.19
C ARG A 679 20.28 -14.16 0.79
N LEU A 680 21.28 -13.75 1.57
CA LEU A 680 22.13 -12.63 1.18
C LEU A 680 22.94 -12.98 -0.07
N ALA A 681 23.07 -12.01 -0.97
CA ALA A 681 23.88 -12.12 -2.18
C ALA A 681 25.38 -12.22 -1.85
N GLY A 682 26.15 -12.81 -2.75
CA GLY A 682 27.61 -12.85 -2.61
C GLY A 682 28.26 -11.49 -2.90
N PRO A 683 29.58 -11.35 -2.67
CA PRO A 683 30.30 -10.10 -2.88
C PRO A 683 30.47 -9.74 -4.37
N GLU A 684 30.17 -10.65 -5.30
CA GLU A 684 30.19 -10.42 -6.75
C GLU A 684 29.00 -9.58 -7.26
N ARG A 685 28.02 -9.33 -6.38
CA ARG A 685 26.85 -8.48 -6.61
C ARG A 685 26.80 -7.38 -5.58
N GLN A 686 26.31 -6.20 -5.95
CA GLN A 686 26.14 -5.10 -4.99
C GLN A 686 24.99 -4.17 -5.42
N VAL A 687 24.29 -3.61 -4.42
CA VAL A 687 23.52 -2.37 -4.57
C VAL A 687 24.21 -1.22 -3.83
N ARG A 688 24.20 -0.05 -4.45
CA ARG A 688 24.79 1.20 -3.96
C ARG A 688 23.75 2.31 -4.08
N LEU A 689 23.76 3.21 -3.10
CA LEU A 689 22.87 4.36 -3.04
C LEU A 689 23.74 5.61 -2.87
N GLU A 690 23.63 6.57 -3.78
CA GLU A 690 24.22 7.91 -3.60
C GLU A 690 23.12 8.90 -3.25
N ILE A 691 23.32 9.67 -2.17
CA ILE A 691 22.49 10.82 -1.82
C ILE A 691 23.33 12.07 -2.07
N ASN A 692 22.81 12.99 -2.89
CA ASN A 692 23.50 14.21 -3.31
C ASN A 692 24.93 13.93 -3.82
N GLY A 693 25.10 12.82 -4.56
CA GLY A 693 26.35 12.43 -5.22
C GLY A 693 27.42 11.80 -4.30
N ARG A 694 27.07 11.34 -3.10
CA ARG A 694 27.97 10.58 -2.20
C ARG A 694 27.24 9.35 -1.61
N ASP A 695 27.94 8.25 -1.39
CA ASP A 695 27.39 6.97 -0.90
C ASP A 695 27.73 6.62 0.57
N GLY A 696 28.17 7.60 1.36
CA GLY A 696 28.46 7.41 2.79
C GLY A 696 29.60 6.43 3.11
N ARG A 697 30.51 6.17 2.15
CA ARG A 697 31.70 5.32 2.30
C ARG A 697 33.03 6.10 2.36
N GLY A 698 32.98 7.42 2.44
CA GLY A 698 34.15 8.29 2.24
C GLY A 698 34.39 8.60 0.76
N ASP A 699 35.48 9.32 0.48
CA ASP A 699 35.91 9.58 -0.90
C ASP A 699 36.89 8.52 -1.43
N ALA A 700 37.31 8.65 -2.69
CA ALA A 700 38.25 7.72 -3.31
C ALA A 700 39.68 7.76 -2.72
N ASN A 701 39.98 8.71 -1.83
CA ASN A 701 41.26 8.82 -1.13
C ASN A 701 41.25 8.08 0.23
N GLY A 702 40.11 7.54 0.64
CA GLY A 702 39.99 6.76 1.87
C GLY A 702 39.71 7.59 3.13
N ASP A 703 39.23 8.83 2.99
CA ASP A 703 38.77 9.61 4.15
C ASP A 703 37.40 9.09 4.63
N VAL A 704 37.43 8.23 5.65
CA VAL A 704 36.26 7.52 6.22
C VAL A 704 35.32 8.46 7.01
N THR A 705 35.72 9.71 7.27
CA THR A 705 35.11 10.56 8.31
C THR A 705 33.67 11.05 8.05
N THR A 706 33.11 10.87 6.84
CA THR A 706 31.77 11.38 6.50
C THR A 706 30.83 10.32 5.90
N SER A 707 30.16 9.57 6.78
CA SER A 707 28.90 8.83 6.48
C SER A 707 27.69 9.76 6.25
N THR A 708 27.90 11.07 6.36
CA THR A 708 26.87 12.13 6.34
C THR A 708 27.10 13.08 5.17
N VAL A 709 26.04 13.35 4.40
CA VAL A 709 26.04 14.25 3.24
C VAL A 709 25.25 15.53 3.54
N THR A 710 25.52 16.62 2.83
CA THR A 710 24.78 17.88 2.98
C THR A 710 23.43 17.80 2.25
N GLY A 711 22.33 18.12 2.95
CA GLY A 711 21.01 18.34 2.34
C GLY A 711 19.83 18.29 3.32
N SER A 712 18.78 19.08 3.04
CA SER A 712 17.47 18.99 3.72
C SER A 712 16.33 18.88 2.69
N GLY A 713 15.42 17.95 2.91
CA GLY A 713 14.08 17.88 2.29
C GLY A 713 13.99 17.53 0.81
N LEU A 714 14.96 17.91 -0.01
CA LEU A 714 15.03 17.68 -1.44
C LEU A 714 16.40 17.09 -1.79
N TYR A 715 16.41 15.90 -2.38
CA TYR A 715 17.64 15.12 -2.58
C TYR A 715 17.74 14.54 -3.99
N GLY A 716 18.94 14.57 -4.57
CA GLY A 716 19.29 13.75 -5.73
C GLY A 716 19.66 12.34 -5.25
N VAL A 717 18.93 11.33 -5.70
CA VAL A 717 19.05 9.94 -5.22
C VAL A 717 19.40 9.02 -6.38
N ARG A 718 20.60 8.44 -6.35
CA ARG A 718 21.07 7.48 -7.36
C ARG A 718 21.09 6.07 -6.81
N TYR A 719 20.27 5.20 -7.39
CA TYR A 719 20.39 3.76 -7.23
C TYR A 719 21.38 3.23 -8.26
N GLU A 720 22.34 2.41 -7.86
CA GLU A 720 23.23 1.66 -8.75
C GLU A 720 23.29 0.20 -8.32
N VAL A 721 23.24 -0.72 -9.28
CA VAL A 721 23.41 -2.17 -9.08
C VAL A 721 24.53 -2.66 -9.99
N SER A 722 25.39 -3.54 -9.47
CA SER A 722 26.46 -4.19 -10.22
C SER A 722 26.50 -5.70 -9.98
N GLY A 723 27.04 -6.44 -10.95
CA GLY A 723 27.26 -7.89 -10.86
C GLY A 723 26.31 -8.73 -11.73
N PRO A 724 26.37 -10.07 -11.64
CA PRO A 724 25.51 -10.98 -12.38
C PRO A 724 24.02 -10.74 -12.11
N GLY A 725 23.24 -10.45 -13.16
CA GLY A 725 21.80 -10.15 -13.07
C GLY A 725 21.46 -8.66 -12.82
N ALA A 726 22.45 -7.75 -12.82
CA ALA A 726 22.23 -6.32 -12.50
C ALA A 726 21.25 -5.56 -13.42
N ALA A 727 20.95 -6.07 -14.62
CA ALA A 727 20.02 -5.43 -15.55
C ALA A 727 18.54 -5.61 -15.14
N ASP A 728 18.22 -6.77 -14.58
CA ASP A 728 16.85 -7.21 -14.26
C ASP A 728 16.60 -7.26 -12.74
N THR A 729 17.59 -6.80 -11.95
CA THR A 729 17.51 -6.65 -10.50
C THR A 729 16.43 -5.65 -10.10
N LEU A 730 15.59 -6.05 -9.16
CA LEU A 730 14.56 -5.20 -8.58
C LEU A 730 15.15 -4.40 -7.42
N VAL A 731 14.82 -3.12 -7.29
CA VAL A 731 15.36 -2.24 -6.22
C VAL A 731 14.24 -1.42 -5.59
N ALA A 732 14.11 -1.56 -4.27
CA ALA A 732 13.30 -0.71 -3.40
C ALA A 732 14.19 0.34 -2.70
N GLY A 733 13.60 1.47 -2.29
CA GLY A 733 14.27 2.56 -1.60
C GLY A 733 13.55 2.94 -0.31
N MET A 734 14.33 3.10 0.77
CA MET A 734 13.88 3.52 2.10
C MET A 734 14.56 4.84 2.49
N LYS A 735 13.77 5.72 3.08
CA LYS A 735 14.21 6.92 3.80
C LYS A 735 13.62 6.84 5.21
N ARG A 736 14.40 7.05 6.29
CA ARG A 736 13.91 7.11 7.68
C ARG A 736 12.73 6.15 7.96
N GLY A 737 12.96 4.85 7.78
CA GLY A 737 11.96 3.78 7.88
C GLY A 737 10.92 3.66 6.75
N HIS A 738 10.42 4.77 6.21
CA HIS A 738 9.32 4.81 5.22
C HIS A 738 9.76 4.57 3.76
N LEU A 739 8.79 4.25 2.92
CA LEU A 739 8.93 3.97 1.49
C LEU A 739 9.28 5.21 0.67
N MET A 740 10.31 5.13 -0.17
CA MET A 740 10.56 6.06 -1.29
C MET A 740 10.16 5.45 -2.64
N ARG A 741 10.48 4.16 -2.81
CA ARG A 741 10.38 3.43 -4.08
C ARG A 741 10.05 1.96 -3.82
N PHE A 742 9.03 1.45 -4.50
CA PHE A 742 8.64 0.03 -4.44
C PHE A 742 9.67 -0.89 -5.10
N LEU A 743 9.65 -2.19 -4.77
CA LEU A 743 10.58 -3.19 -5.33
C LEU A 743 10.30 -3.46 -6.82
N ALA A 744 10.90 -2.65 -7.69
CA ALA A 744 10.70 -2.68 -9.14
C ALA A 744 12.03 -2.57 -9.91
N PRO A 745 12.08 -2.92 -11.22
CA PRO A 745 13.29 -2.77 -12.04
C PRO A 745 13.71 -1.29 -12.17
N LEU A 746 15.02 -1.01 -12.15
CA LEU A 746 15.54 0.37 -12.32
C LEU A 746 15.22 0.97 -13.71
N SER A 747 14.93 0.12 -14.70
CA SER A 747 14.48 0.44 -16.05
C SER A 747 13.01 0.90 -16.14
N CYS A 748 12.23 0.77 -15.06
CA CYS A 748 10.83 1.19 -15.00
C CYS A 748 10.67 2.55 -14.28
N ASP A 749 9.87 3.42 -14.90
CA ASP A 749 9.34 4.65 -14.29
C ASP A 749 8.03 4.35 -13.54
N GLY A 750 7.68 5.20 -12.57
CA GLY A 750 6.42 5.10 -11.80
C GLY A 750 6.49 4.26 -10.53
N ALA A 751 7.68 3.76 -10.13
CA ALA A 751 7.88 3.04 -8.87
C ALA A 751 8.17 3.95 -7.66
N GLU A 752 8.46 5.23 -7.89
CA GLU A 752 8.68 6.25 -6.85
C GLU A 752 7.34 6.76 -6.30
N VAL A 753 7.25 7.03 -4.99
CA VAL A 753 6.04 7.56 -4.35
C VAL A 753 5.93 9.08 -4.56
N VAL A 754 5.32 9.48 -5.68
CA VAL A 754 5.09 10.91 -6.01
C VAL A 754 3.79 11.43 -5.42
N GLU A 755 2.73 10.63 -5.39
CA GLU A 755 1.39 10.99 -4.90
C GLU A 755 0.75 9.84 -4.13
N LEU A 756 -0.12 10.14 -3.17
CA LEU A 756 -0.65 9.16 -2.20
C LEU A 756 -2.05 8.65 -2.58
N ASP A 757 -2.38 7.48 -2.04
CA ASP A 757 -3.63 6.76 -2.24
C ASP A 757 -3.95 6.51 -3.73
N GLN A 758 -2.92 6.18 -4.53
CA GLN A 758 -2.99 5.84 -5.96
C GLN A 758 -2.41 4.45 -6.27
N PRO A 759 -2.95 3.69 -7.24
CA PRO A 759 -2.31 2.48 -7.75
C PRO A 759 -1.01 2.80 -8.50
N VAL A 760 0.06 2.08 -8.18
CA VAL A 760 1.36 2.11 -8.83
C VAL A 760 1.21 1.64 -10.28
N ARG A 761 1.73 2.43 -11.23
CA ARG A 761 1.71 2.09 -12.66
C ARG A 761 3.13 2.15 -13.21
N LEU A 762 3.73 0.99 -13.43
CA LEU A 762 5.07 0.90 -13.99
C LEU A 762 5.04 1.12 -15.51
N ALA A 763 5.88 2.02 -16.00
CA ALA A 763 6.10 2.25 -17.42
C ALA A 763 7.53 1.82 -17.81
N ILE A 764 7.65 1.02 -18.88
CA ILE A 764 8.95 0.67 -19.44
C ILE A 764 9.52 1.91 -20.14
N ARG A 765 10.67 2.39 -19.66
CA ARG A 765 11.33 3.57 -20.23
C ARG A 765 11.86 3.25 -21.63
N ARG A 766 11.42 4.00 -22.66
CA ARG A 766 12.01 3.88 -24.02
C ARG A 766 13.52 4.18 -23.93
N PRO A 767 14.38 3.48 -24.69
CA PRO A 767 15.81 3.44 -24.44
C PRO A 767 16.54 4.73 -24.88
N GLN A 768 16.47 5.76 -24.04
CA GLN A 768 17.44 6.84 -23.97
C GLN A 768 18.07 6.84 -22.56
N ALA A 769 19.40 6.75 -22.52
CA ALA A 769 20.21 6.76 -21.31
C ALA A 769 19.91 5.68 -20.24
N THR A 770 19.79 4.41 -20.65
CA THR A 770 20.34 3.30 -19.84
C THR A 770 21.66 2.84 -20.45
N THR A 771 22.78 3.35 -19.95
CA THR A 771 24.16 2.98 -20.35
C THR A 771 24.57 1.55 -19.93
N ALA A 772 23.59 0.73 -19.53
CA ALA A 772 23.75 -0.49 -18.75
C ALA A 772 24.16 -1.74 -19.54
N ARG A 773 23.83 -1.81 -20.84
CA ARG A 773 23.93 -3.06 -21.63
C ARG A 773 25.35 -3.50 -22.02
N ALA A 774 26.38 -2.69 -21.75
CA ALA A 774 27.78 -3.04 -22.05
C ALA A 774 28.60 -3.49 -20.81
N ASN A 775 28.30 -2.95 -19.62
CA ASN A 775 29.25 -2.95 -18.49
C ASN A 775 28.77 -3.72 -17.24
N GLY A 776 27.64 -4.46 -17.30
CA GLY A 776 27.16 -5.25 -16.17
C GLY A 776 26.72 -4.43 -14.95
N ARG A 777 26.20 -3.21 -15.19
CA ARG A 777 25.68 -2.30 -14.15
C ARG A 777 24.36 -1.67 -14.58
N GLY A 778 23.39 -1.59 -13.67
CA GLY A 778 22.15 -0.82 -13.83
C GLY A 778 22.17 0.42 -12.93
N SER A 779 21.61 1.55 -13.38
CA SER A 779 21.57 2.78 -12.57
C SER A 779 20.35 3.64 -12.86
N ARG A 780 19.80 4.30 -11.84
CA ARG A 780 18.67 5.24 -11.93
C ARG A 780 18.90 6.44 -11.01
N LEU A 781 18.77 7.65 -11.54
CA LEU A 781 18.78 8.91 -10.78
C LEU A 781 17.36 9.46 -10.68
N VAL A 782 16.89 9.76 -9.47
CA VAL A 782 15.60 10.38 -9.18
C VAL A 782 15.77 11.55 -8.20
N ALA A 783 14.75 12.39 -8.09
CA ALA A 783 14.63 13.37 -7.02
C ALA A 783 13.69 12.84 -5.94
N GLU A 784 14.17 12.81 -4.70
CA GLU A 784 13.35 12.57 -3.51
C GLU A 784 12.90 13.92 -2.95
N SER A 785 11.58 14.14 -2.92
CA SER A 785 10.96 15.42 -2.53
C SER A 785 9.70 15.27 -1.66
N SER A 786 9.48 14.08 -1.08
CA SER A 786 8.35 13.82 -0.20
C SER A 786 8.43 14.68 1.08
N GLY A 787 7.34 15.38 1.35
CA GLY A 787 7.09 15.92 2.69
C GLY A 787 6.95 14.78 3.70
N ARG A 788 7.38 15.02 4.93
CA ARG A 788 7.24 14.07 6.05
C ARG A 788 6.07 14.48 6.89
N TRP A 789 5.08 13.60 7.02
CA TRP A 789 3.73 13.97 7.43
C TRP A 789 3.48 13.85 8.95
N THR A 790 4.54 13.63 9.74
CA THR A 790 4.47 13.61 11.20
C THR A 790 5.00 14.93 11.77
N LEU A 791 4.45 15.38 12.90
CA LEU A 791 4.92 16.62 13.56
C LEU A 791 6.24 16.41 14.31
N SER A 792 6.67 15.16 14.48
CA SER A 792 7.62 14.72 15.50
C SER A 792 8.98 14.25 14.95
N GLU A 793 9.13 14.12 13.63
CA GLU A 793 10.42 13.84 12.98
C GLU A 793 11.27 15.12 12.83
N ARG A 794 12.53 15.05 13.28
CA ARG A 794 13.54 16.12 13.31
C ARG A 794 14.94 15.54 13.04
N GLY A 795 15.95 16.39 12.93
CA GLY A 795 17.34 15.96 12.71
C GLY A 795 17.61 15.49 11.28
N ALA A 796 18.59 14.61 11.12
CA ALA A 796 19.01 14.10 9.81
C ALA A 796 17.95 13.21 9.12
N ASP A 797 17.91 13.27 7.79
CA ASP A 797 17.31 12.23 6.97
C ASP A 797 18.34 11.09 6.80
N TYR A 798 17.91 9.82 6.71
CA TYR A 798 18.79 8.68 6.43
C TYR A 798 18.17 7.76 5.39
N PHE A 799 19.01 7.09 4.60
CA PHE A 799 18.61 6.41 3.37
C PHE A 799 19.29 5.06 3.21
N SER A 800 18.57 4.04 2.74
CA SER A 800 19.13 2.75 2.29
C SER A 800 18.26 2.15 1.18
N ALA A 801 18.84 1.31 0.33
CA ALA A 801 18.15 0.60 -0.74
C ALA A 801 18.22 -0.92 -0.52
N LEU A 802 17.21 -1.65 -0.98
CA LEU A 802 17.18 -3.11 -0.95
C LEU A 802 17.02 -3.64 -2.37
N ALA A 803 17.98 -4.44 -2.82
CA ALA A 803 17.97 -5.11 -4.10
C ALA A 803 17.57 -6.59 -3.95
N ARG A 804 16.78 -7.09 -4.91
CA ARG A 804 16.50 -8.52 -5.12
C ARG A 804 17.01 -8.93 -6.51
N PHE A 805 17.96 -9.85 -6.54
CA PHE A 805 18.52 -10.40 -7.78
C PHE A 805 17.66 -11.53 -8.36
N GLU A 806 17.94 -11.90 -9.61
CA GLU A 806 17.22 -12.93 -10.37
C GLU A 806 17.18 -14.30 -9.65
N ASP A 807 18.27 -14.69 -8.99
CA ASP A 807 18.36 -15.93 -8.20
C ASP A 807 17.64 -15.88 -6.85
N GLY A 808 16.91 -14.79 -6.58
CA GLY A 808 16.17 -14.56 -5.33
C GLY A 808 17.04 -14.14 -4.15
N SER A 809 18.34 -13.89 -4.36
CA SER A 809 19.21 -13.33 -3.32
C SER A 809 18.97 -11.83 -3.11
N TRP A 810 19.33 -11.34 -1.92
CA TRP A 810 19.08 -9.96 -1.47
C TRP A 810 20.36 -9.24 -1.08
N ALA A 811 20.37 -7.91 -1.25
CA ALA A 811 21.42 -7.04 -0.74
C ALA A 811 20.83 -5.71 -0.25
N TRP A 812 21.16 -5.30 0.97
CA TRP A 812 20.94 -3.92 1.41
C TRP A 812 22.14 -3.05 1.02
N SER A 813 21.89 -1.80 0.65
CA SER A 813 22.94 -0.82 0.46
C SER A 813 23.48 -0.35 1.81
N PRO A 814 24.72 0.15 1.85
CA PRO A 814 25.14 1.09 2.89
C PRO A 814 24.05 2.14 3.15
N THR A 815 23.79 2.40 4.43
CA THR A 815 23.01 3.53 4.88
C THR A 815 23.82 4.82 4.70
N VAL A 816 23.17 5.86 4.19
CA VAL A 816 23.70 7.21 4.00
C VAL A 816 22.91 8.17 4.88
N LEU A 817 23.57 8.95 5.74
CA LEU A 817 22.92 10.05 6.45
C LEU A 817 22.95 11.31 5.58
N ALA A 818 21.94 12.16 5.69
CA ALA A 818 21.92 13.49 5.10
C ALA A 818 21.43 14.52 6.12
N ALA A 819 22.27 15.52 6.39
CA ALA A 819 22.02 16.55 7.39
C ALA A 819 22.00 17.95 6.75
N PRO A 820 21.23 18.90 7.30
CA PRO A 820 21.36 20.31 6.95
C PRO A 820 22.79 20.80 7.27
N PRO A 821 23.33 21.78 6.52
CA PRO A 821 24.70 22.29 6.73
C PRO A 821 24.89 23.11 8.02
N VAL A 822 23.81 23.37 8.75
CA VAL A 822 23.78 24.06 10.03
C VAL A 822 22.80 23.35 10.97
N PRO A 823 22.94 23.45 12.30
CA PRO A 823 22.00 22.84 13.25
C PRO A 823 20.55 23.28 13.00
N ALA A 824 19.58 22.42 13.35
CA ALA A 824 18.15 22.69 13.12
C ALA A 824 17.64 23.99 13.78
N THR A 825 18.27 24.45 14.86
CA THR A 825 18.01 25.75 15.52
C THR A 825 18.47 26.97 14.75
N ALA A 826 19.25 26.79 13.67
CA ALA A 826 19.69 27.84 12.76
C ALA A 826 18.91 27.84 11.43
N VAL A 827 17.91 26.96 11.26
CA VAL A 827 16.99 26.93 10.12
C VAL A 827 15.66 27.54 10.58
N LEU A 828 15.30 28.71 10.06
CA LEU A 828 14.08 29.44 10.45
C LEU A 828 12.85 28.99 9.64
N ALA A 829 13.06 28.54 8.40
CA ALA A 829 12.07 27.90 7.55
C ALA A 829 12.77 27.03 6.49
N ASP A 830 12.19 25.89 6.11
CA ASP A 830 12.65 25.01 5.02
C ASP A 830 11.44 24.42 4.28
N TRP A 831 11.06 25.04 3.16
CA TRP A 831 9.90 24.65 2.35
C TRP A 831 10.32 23.92 1.07
N VAL A 832 9.74 22.74 0.85
CA VAL A 832 9.88 21.97 -0.40
C VAL A 832 8.55 22.00 -1.15
N PHE A 833 8.58 22.48 -2.39
CA PHE A 833 7.39 22.85 -3.16
C PHE A 833 6.82 21.67 -3.98
N SER A 834 6.69 20.49 -3.35
CA SER A 834 6.37 19.24 -4.03
C SER A 834 4.86 18.92 -4.14
N GLY A 835 4.05 19.48 -3.24
CA GLY A 835 2.59 19.34 -3.25
C GLY A 835 1.92 20.02 -2.04
N PRO A 836 0.58 20.06 -1.97
CA PRO A 836 -0.12 20.38 -0.74
C PRO A 836 0.02 19.22 0.27
N LYS A 837 -0.04 19.51 1.57
CA LYS A 837 -0.03 18.48 2.62
C LYS A 837 -1.24 17.52 2.44
N PRO A 838 -1.04 16.22 2.17
CA PRO A 838 -2.11 15.29 1.84
C PRO A 838 -3.02 15.00 3.05
N ALA A 839 -4.11 14.28 2.79
CA ALA A 839 -4.98 13.80 3.86
C ALA A 839 -4.18 13.00 4.91
N LEU A 840 -4.56 13.14 6.17
CA LEU A 840 -3.93 12.43 7.28
C LEU A 840 -4.50 11.00 7.42
N MET A 841 -5.79 10.80 7.11
CA MET A 841 -6.46 9.49 6.88
C MET A 841 -7.76 9.65 6.08
N GLY A 842 -7.92 8.96 4.95
CA GLY A 842 -9.11 9.06 4.09
C GLY A 842 -10.46 8.66 4.73
N ASN A 843 -10.45 7.86 5.80
CA ASN A 843 -11.67 7.39 6.50
C ASN A 843 -12.07 8.24 7.74
N VAL A 844 -11.31 9.26 8.14
CA VAL A 844 -11.61 10.08 9.34
C VAL A 844 -11.92 11.53 8.94
N ALA A 845 -13.09 12.06 9.29
CA ALA A 845 -13.50 13.39 8.82
C ALA A 845 -12.62 14.50 9.39
N GLY A 846 -12.32 15.52 8.56
CA GLY A 846 -11.36 16.58 8.92
C GLY A 846 -9.89 16.16 8.83
N LEU A 847 -9.62 14.84 8.85
CA LEU A 847 -8.33 14.22 8.51
C LEU A 847 -8.32 13.68 7.07
N ASN A 848 -9.49 13.55 6.42
CA ASN A 848 -9.67 12.94 5.09
C ASN A 848 -9.54 13.89 3.89
N LYS A 849 -9.21 15.16 4.14
CA LYS A 849 -8.91 16.14 3.09
C LYS A 849 -7.45 16.59 3.21
N PRO A 850 -6.73 16.79 2.09
CA PRO A 850 -5.48 17.55 2.09
C PRO A 850 -5.68 18.90 2.78
N ARG A 851 -4.69 19.32 3.57
CA ARG A 851 -4.62 20.72 4.01
C ARG A 851 -4.02 21.53 2.86
N ASN A 852 -4.66 22.64 2.51
CA ASN A 852 -4.19 23.52 1.44
C ASN A 852 -3.00 24.37 1.93
N ILE A 853 -1.91 23.70 2.29
CA ILE A 853 -0.68 24.29 2.83
C ILE A 853 0.55 23.57 2.27
N ILE A 854 1.69 24.26 2.21
CA ILE A 854 3.02 23.66 2.12
C ILE A 854 3.62 23.67 3.53
N GLU A 855 4.00 22.49 4.02
CA GLU A 855 4.52 22.31 5.37
C GLU A 855 5.96 22.82 5.50
N ASP A 856 6.23 23.58 6.57
CA ASP A 856 7.58 23.93 6.98
C ASP A 856 8.25 22.75 7.71
N ARG A 857 9.45 22.41 7.26
CA ARG A 857 10.29 21.34 7.85
C ARG A 857 11.17 21.84 9.00
N SER A 858 11.24 23.14 9.26
CA SER A 858 11.99 23.69 10.39
C SER A 858 11.37 23.34 11.75
N ILE A 859 12.08 23.64 12.83
CA ILE A 859 11.53 23.50 14.18
C ILE A 859 10.47 24.55 14.54
N TYR A 860 10.35 25.63 13.73
CA TYR A 860 9.48 26.77 13.97
C TYR A 860 8.08 26.64 13.33
N ARG A 861 7.92 25.77 12.32
CA ARG A 861 6.63 25.40 11.70
C ARG A 861 5.86 26.56 11.05
N GLN A 862 6.58 27.34 10.26
CA GLN A 862 6.06 28.46 9.45
C GLN A 862 5.33 27.97 8.19
N ASP A 863 4.26 27.18 8.35
CA ASP A 863 3.49 26.55 7.26
C ASP A 863 2.89 27.60 6.28
N LEU A 864 3.16 27.46 4.98
CA LEU A 864 2.63 28.38 3.95
C LEU A 864 1.21 27.99 3.56
N THR A 865 0.24 28.87 3.79
CA THR A 865 -1.14 28.65 3.32
C THR A 865 -1.26 28.90 1.81
N LEU A 866 -1.83 27.93 1.09
CA LEU A 866 -2.16 28.02 -0.33
C LEU A 866 -3.57 28.64 -0.50
N PRO A 867 -3.81 29.46 -1.53
CA PRO A 867 -5.14 30.03 -1.80
C PRO A 867 -6.14 28.94 -2.27
N GLU A 868 -7.41 29.06 -1.87
CA GLU A 868 -8.48 28.15 -2.30
C GLU A 868 -8.83 28.25 -3.79
N LYS A 869 -8.53 29.41 -4.40
CA LYS A 869 -8.75 29.73 -5.81
C LYS A 869 -7.55 30.54 -6.30
N ASN A 870 -6.72 29.96 -7.17
CA ASN A 870 -5.92 30.61 -8.22
C ASN A 870 -5.05 29.56 -8.95
N GLY A 871 -4.23 29.98 -9.91
CA GLY A 871 -3.66 29.13 -10.96
C GLY A 871 -2.39 28.36 -10.63
N LEU A 872 -1.96 28.29 -9.35
CA LEU A 872 -0.79 27.50 -8.95
C LEU A 872 -0.93 26.03 -9.39
N ARG A 873 0.16 25.46 -9.93
CA ARG A 873 0.21 24.05 -10.34
C ARG A 873 1.46 23.40 -9.79
N PHE A 874 1.30 22.27 -9.11
CA PHE A 874 2.43 21.39 -8.84
C PHE A 874 2.75 20.60 -10.11
N VAL A 875 4.00 20.70 -10.57
CA VAL A 875 4.47 20.08 -11.81
C VAL A 875 5.51 19.01 -11.50
N THR A 876 5.39 17.86 -12.16
CA THR A 876 6.40 16.80 -12.11
C THR A 876 7.51 17.12 -13.11
N LEU A 877 8.76 16.99 -12.67
CA LEU A 877 9.99 17.29 -13.41
C LEU A 877 10.73 15.99 -13.76
N SER A 878 11.84 16.13 -14.50
CA SER A 878 12.80 15.06 -14.79
C SER A 878 13.13 14.23 -13.54
N GLY A 879 13.08 12.90 -13.66
CA GLY A 879 13.41 11.97 -12.58
C GLY A 879 12.46 12.04 -11.36
N SER A 880 11.16 12.21 -11.59
CA SER A 880 10.11 12.22 -10.55
C SER A 880 10.17 13.40 -9.57
N GLY A 881 11.00 14.42 -9.83
CA GLY A 881 11.05 15.64 -9.03
C GLY A 881 9.75 16.46 -9.09
N ARG A 882 9.55 17.37 -8.14
CA ARG A 882 8.35 18.20 -8.06
C ARG A 882 8.69 19.66 -7.75
N ALA A 883 7.93 20.58 -8.33
CA ALA A 883 8.04 22.02 -8.08
C ALA A 883 6.66 22.69 -8.19
N CYS A 884 6.51 23.87 -7.60
CA CYS A 884 5.33 24.72 -7.77
C CYS A 884 5.56 25.71 -8.92
N GLN A 885 4.73 25.64 -9.95
CA GLN A 885 4.65 26.56 -11.07
C GLN A 885 3.73 27.73 -10.68
N PHE A 886 4.29 28.94 -10.64
CA PHE A 886 3.55 30.16 -10.33
C PHE A 886 2.83 30.71 -11.58
N ASP A 887 1.78 31.49 -11.35
CA ASP A 887 0.82 31.96 -12.37
C ASP A 887 0.91 33.47 -12.65
N GLY A 888 1.93 34.16 -12.14
CA GLY A 888 2.08 35.62 -12.30
C GLY A 888 1.06 36.46 -11.53
N ASN A 889 0.30 35.86 -10.59
CA ASN A 889 -0.70 36.56 -9.79
C ASN A 889 -0.69 36.13 -8.30
N THR A 890 -0.29 34.88 -8.02
CA THR A 890 -0.34 34.31 -6.67
C THR A 890 0.87 34.67 -5.82
N VAL A 891 0.61 35.17 -4.61
CA VAL A 891 1.62 35.46 -3.59
C VAL A 891 1.34 34.62 -2.36
N LEU A 892 2.31 33.78 -1.96
CA LEU A 892 2.28 33.09 -0.68
C LEU A 892 2.87 33.99 0.41
N ARG A 893 2.42 33.83 1.65
CA ARG A 893 2.91 34.60 2.81
C ARG A 893 3.25 33.64 3.94
N ALA A 894 4.40 33.89 4.58
CA ALA A 894 4.76 33.29 5.87
C ALA A 894 4.51 34.30 7.01
N GLU A 895 4.68 33.87 8.25
CA GLU A 895 4.47 34.74 9.42
C GLU A 895 5.45 35.93 9.44
N PRO A 896 5.07 37.07 10.07
CA PRO A 896 5.81 38.33 9.99
C PRO A 896 7.29 38.29 10.35
N ASP A 897 7.68 37.37 11.24
CA ASP A 897 8.99 37.22 11.87
C ASP A 897 9.85 36.07 11.29
N THR A 898 9.37 35.35 10.28
CA THR A 898 9.99 34.14 9.69
C THR A 898 11.46 34.30 9.27
N ALA A 899 11.93 35.52 8.97
CA ALA A 899 13.34 35.82 8.73
C ALA A 899 13.85 36.85 9.76
N GLY A 900 14.78 36.43 10.62
CA GLY A 900 15.17 37.17 11.83
C GLY A 900 15.93 38.48 11.60
N ASN A 901 16.05 39.28 12.67
CA ASN A 901 16.57 40.66 12.64
C ASN A 901 18.10 40.82 12.40
N GLY A 902 18.87 39.71 12.34
CA GLY A 902 20.34 39.70 12.29
C GLY A 902 20.92 39.20 10.96
N PRO A 903 22.17 38.68 10.94
CA PRO A 903 22.72 37.98 9.79
C PRO A 903 21.82 36.83 9.36
N VAL A 904 21.58 36.69 8.05
CA VAL A 904 20.59 35.77 7.49
C VAL A 904 21.04 35.33 6.10
N ALA A 905 20.73 34.10 5.70
CA ALA A 905 20.88 33.63 4.33
C ALA A 905 19.56 33.05 3.81
N ILE A 906 19.16 33.44 2.60
CA ILE A 906 18.02 32.89 1.88
C ILE A 906 18.58 32.04 0.75
N GLU A 907 18.42 30.72 0.86
CA GLU A 907 18.68 29.76 -0.22
C GLU A 907 17.42 29.55 -1.05
N VAL A 908 17.57 29.55 -2.37
CA VAL A 908 16.47 29.31 -3.31
C VAL A 908 16.92 28.40 -4.46
N LEU A 909 16.10 27.40 -4.78
CA LEU A 909 16.21 26.59 -6.00
C LEU A 909 14.98 26.83 -6.88
N PHE A 910 15.17 27.58 -7.97
CA PHE A 910 14.09 28.05 -8.83
C PHE A 910 14.52 28.14 -10.31
N SER A 911 13.54 28.24 -11.21
CA SER A 911 13.74 28.59 -12.62
C SER A 911 12.89 29.81 -12.99
N PRO A 912 13.44 30.87 -13.60
CA PRO A 912 12.66 32.01 -14.10
C PRO A 912 11.59 31.59 -15.12
N GLY A 913 10.48 32.31 -15.18
CA GLY A 913 9.35 31.99 -16.05
C GLY A 913 9.27 32.82 -17.32
N GLN A 914 9.70 34.09 -17.26
CA GLN A 914 9.62 35.02 -18.39
C GLN A 914 10.82 35.99 -18.39
N ALA A 915 11.40 36.22 -19.56
CA ALA A 915 12.38 37.29 -19.77
C ALA A 915 11.69 38.65 -20.03
N GLY A 916 12.42 39.76 -19.89
CA GLY A 916 11.96 41.09 -20.27
C GLY A 916 11.04 41.80 -19.27
N ARG A 917 10.86 41.24 -18.06
CA ARG A 917 10.01 41.79 -16.98
C ARG A 917 10.64 41.58 -15.61
N HIS A 918 10.13 42.27 -14.60
CA HIS A 918 10.44 41.94 -13.22
C HIS A 918 9.68 40.68 -12.77
N GLU A 919 10.36 39.80 -12.03
CA GLU A 919 9.79 38.64 -11.33
C GLU A 919 10.32 38.55 -9.88
N THR A 920 9.45 38.79 -8.89
CA THR A 920 9.80 38.74 -7.46
C THR A 920 9.73 37.31 -6.95
N VAL A 921 10.89 36.70 -6.71
CA VAL A 921 10.99 35.32 -6.22
C VAL A 921 10.54 35.25 -4.75
N CYS A 922 11.12 36.10 -3.90
CA CYS A 922 10.69 36.30 -2.53
C CYS A 922 11.09 37.69 -2.01
N TRP A 923 10.33 38.23 -1.06
CA TRP A 923 10.57 39.55 -0.49
C TRP A 923 10.20 39.62 0.98
N GLN A 924 11.09 40.17 1.82
CA GLN A 924 10.75 40.60 3.17
C GLN A 924 10.59 42.13 3.21
N ARG A 925 9.44 42.64 3.65
CA ARG A 925 9.29 44.08 3.90
C ARG A 925 10.05 44.45 5.19
N GLY A 926 10.60 45.66 5.24
CA GLY A 926 11.68 46.02 6.18
C GLY A 926 13.08 45.59 5.69
N ALA A 927 13.14 44.57 4.83
CA ALA A 927 14.25 44.09 4.01
C ALA A 927 15.54 43.73 4.77
N GLN A 928 15.60 42.50 5.29
CA GLN A 928 16.88 41.82 5.56
C GLN A 928 17.49 41.22 4.29
N ALA A 929 16.66 40.72 3.37
CA ALA A 929 16.94 40.57 1.94
C ALA A 929 15.62 40.39 1.15
N GLY A 930 15.57 40.91 -0.08
CA GLY A 930 14.57 40.58 -1.10
C GLY A 930 15.26 40.12 -2.38
N LEU A 931 14.62 39.27 -3.18
CA LEU A 931 15.20 38.61 -4.35
C LEU A 931 14.29 38.71 -5.58
N VAL A 932 14.79 39.36 -6.63
CA VAL A 932 14.03 39.76 -7.82
C VAL A 932 14.84 39.45 -9.08
N VAL A 933 14.23 38.84 -10.09
CA VAL A 933 14.75 38.86 -11.48
C VAL A 933 14.31 40.18 -12.10
N ASP A 934 15.24 40.97 -12.64
CA ASP A 934 14.93 42.26 -13.26
C ASP A 934 14.55 42.17 -14.75
N ALA A 935 14.10 43.27 -15.34
CA ALA A 935 13.70 43.30 -16.75
C ALA A 935 14.84 42.95 -17.74
N ALA A 936 16.11 43.05 -17.32
CA ALA A 936 17.27 42.60 -18.10
C ALA A 936 17.64 41.13 -17.81
N GLY A 937 16.82 40.40 -17.06
CA GLY A 937 16.99 38.99 -16.70
C GLY A 937 18.01 38.73 -15.60
N HIS A 938 18.58 39.75 -14.95
CA HIS A 938 19.56 39.57 -13.89
C HIS A 938 18.87 39.25 -12.57
N LEU A 939 19.46 38.37 -11.78
CA LEU A 939 19.06 38.18 -10.39
C LEU A 939 19.65 39.30 -9.55
N VAL A 940 18.81 40.03 -8.83
CA VAL A 940 19.17 41.11 -7.92
C VAL A 940 18.70 40.74 -6.52
N ALA A 941 19.59 40.86 -5.54
CA ALA A 941 19.22 40.84 -4.14
C ALA A 941 19.37 42.24 -3.54
N SER A 942 18.34 42.72 -2.85
CA SER A 942 18.23 44.10 -2.36
C SER A 942 17.97 44.12 -0.84
N ARG A 943 18.65 45.02 -0.12
CA ARG A 943 18.54 45.17 1.35
C ARG A 943 18.51 46.64 1.75
N LEU A 944 17.71 46.99 2.76
CA LEU A 944 17.67 48.35 3.30
C LEU A 944 18.78 48.51 4.37
N PRO A 945 19.78 49.39 4.19
CA PRO A 945 20.80 49.66 5.18
C PRO A 945 20.26 50.49 6.35
N GLU A 946 21.06 50.63 7.39
CA GLU A 946 20.83 51.55 8.52
C GLU A 946 20.61 52.99 8.06
N LEU A 947 21.53 53.51 7.25
CA LEU A 947 21.54 54.87 6.72
C LEU A 947 21.04 54.86 5.27
N ARG A 948 19.72 54.98 5.11
CA ARG A 948 19.04 55.04 3.81
C ARG A 948 19.28 56.37 3.09
N LYS A 949 19.12 56.35 1.77
CA LYS A 949 19.05 57.53 0.90
C LYS A 949 17.71 57.52 0.16
N HIS A 950 17.31 58.67 -0.37
CA HIS A 950 16.18 58.78 -1.29
C HIS A 950 16.51 59.87 -2.33
N PRO A 951 16.45 59.60 -3.64
CA PRO A 951 16.09 58.31 -4.24
C PRO A 951 17.12 57.19 -4.00
N GLY A 952 16.76 55.94 -4.27
CA GLY A 952 17.61 54.76 -4.18
C GLY A 952 17.92 54.29 -2.74
N PRO A 953 16.94 53.76 -1.98
CA PRO A 953 17.11 53.42 -0.58
C PRO A 953 17.83 52.09 -0.29
N PHE A 954 17.96 51.20 -1.27
CA PHE A 954 18.58 49.87 -1.11
C PHE A 954 20.09 49.86 -1.34
N VAL A 955 20.78 48.95 -0.65
CA VAL A 955 22.00 48.31 -1.17
C VAL A 955 21.57 47.12 -2.00
N GLU A 956 22.07 47.01 -3.22
CA GLU A 956 21.78 45.91 -4.14
C GLU A 956 23.05 45.15 -4.51
N VAL A 957 22.90 43.87 -4.86
CA VAL A 957 23.94 43.01 -5.44
C VAL A 957 23.32 42.20 -6.59
N ARG A 958 24.08 42.01 -7.68
CA ARG A 958 23.54 41.57 -8.98
C ARG A 958 24.32 40.39 -9.56
N SER A 959 23.62 39.54 -10.32
CA SER A 959 24.24 38.45 -11.09
C SER A 959 25.14 39.00 -12.20
N ARG A 960 26.27 38.35 -12.49
CA ARG A 960 27.19 38.82 -13.56
C ARG A 960 26.66 38.59 -14.99
N ARG A 961 25.57 37.84 -15.12
CA ARG A 961 24.89 37.48 -16.37
C ARG A 961 23.38 37.40 -16.11
N PRO A 962 22.53 37.58 -17.14
CA PRO A 962 21.11 37.21 -17.07
C PRO A 962 20.94 35.71 -16.77
N LEU A 963 19.84 35.35 -16.13
CA LEU A 963 19.41 33.96 -15.96
C LEU A 963 18.70 33.44 -17.23
N GLU A 964 18.87 32.15 -17.51
CA GLU A 964 18.18 31.47 -18.60
C GLU A 964 16.75 31.07 -18.16
N THR A 965 15.74 31.47 -18.94
CA THR A 965 14.33 31.14 -18.64
C THR A 965 14.08 29.63 -18.71
N GLY A 966 13.32 29.09 -17.75
CA GLY A 966 12.98 27.67 -17.68
C GLY A 966 14.07 26.74 -17.14
N ARG A 967 15.33 27.20 -17.05
CA ARG A 967 16.45 26.47 -16.44
C ARG A 967 16.49 26.71 -14.93
N PHE A 968 16.79 25.67 -14.15
CA PHE A 968 17.01 25.82 -12.71
C PHE A 968 18.37 26.43 -12.40
N CYS A 969 18.41 27.29 -11.38
CA CYS A 969 19.63 27.82 -10.79
C CYS A 969 19.58 27.70 -9.26
N HIS A 970 20.74 27.58 -8.64
CA HIS A 970 20.90 27.64 -7.19
C HIS A 970 21.34 29.05 -6.79
N ALA A 971 20.56 29.73 -5.94
CA ALA A 971 20.88 31.08 -5.48
C ALA A 971 20.95 31.13 -3.96
N VAL A 972 21.94 31.85 -3.42
CA VAL A 972 21.99 32.23 -2.00
C VAL A 972 22.21 33.74 -1.91
N ALA A 973 21.19 34.46 -1.43
CA ALA A 973 21.31 35.86 -1.05
C ALA A 973 21.51 35.93 0.47
N GLN A 974 22.60 36.54 0.94
CA GLN A 974 22.89 36.59 2.37
C GLN A 974 23.37 37.96 2.87
N PHE A 975 22.87 38.31 4.05
CA PHE A 975 23.35 39.43 4.85
C PHE A 975 24.29 38.89 5.93
N THR A 976 25.55 39.34 5.89
CA THR A 976 26.63 38.85 6.76
C THR A 976 26.77 39.62 8.09
N GLY A 977 25.91 40.62 8.32
CA GLY A 977 26.07 41.60 9.40
C GLY A 977 26.80 42.88 8.96
N SER A 978 27.66 42.81 7.95
CA SER A 978 28.47 43.94 7.44
C SER A 978 28.49 44.09 5.91
N ALA A 979 27.99 43.10 5.18
CA ALA A 979 27.82 43.13 3.72
C ALA A 979 26.59 42.33 3.28
N LEU A 980 26.00 42.75 2.17
CA LEU A 980 25.08 41.95 1.37
C LEU A 980 25.88 41.20 0.30
N GLU A 981 25.53 39.93 0.07
CA GLU A 981 26.17 39.06 -0.92
C GLU A 981 25.13 38.32 -1.75
N LEU A 982 25.41 38.13 -3.04
CA LEU A 982 24.66 37.23 -3.91
C LEU A 982 25.60 36.17 -4.48
N TRP A 983 25.27 34.91 -4.19
CA TRP A 983 25.91 33.73 -4.76
C TRP A 983 24.94 33.07 -5.73
N ILE A 984 25.45 32.63 -6.89
CA ILE A 984 24.70 31.84 -7.87
C ILE A 984 25.57 30.69 -8.30
N ASP A 985 24.99 29.49 -8.32
CA ASP A 985 25.64 28.23 -8.68
C ASP A 985 26.99 28.01 -7.95
N GLY A 986 27.00 28.32 -6.64
CA GLY A 986 28.18 28.20 -5.78
C GLY A 986 29.25 29.29 -5.95
N GLU A 987 29.07 30.23 -6.89
CA GLU A 987 29.98 31.35 -7.14
C GLU A 987 29.43 32.69 -6.64
N LEU A 988 30.23 33.40 -5.83
CA LEU A 988 29.95 34.78 -5.44
C LEU A 988 29.91 35.66 -6.69
N GLN A 989 28.76 36.29 -6.95
CA GLN A 989 28.55 37.20 -8.07
C GLN A 989 29.01 38.62 -7.70
N GLU A 990 28.46 39.15 -6.62
CA GLU A 990 28.75 40.49 -6.10
C GLU A 990 28.58 40.54 -4.58
N ARG A 991 29.34 41.44 -3.94
CA ARG A 991 29.31 41.77 -2.52
C ARG A 991 29.35 43.29 -2.35
N GLN A 992 28.43 43.85 -1.58
CA GLN A 992 28.38 45.29 -1.28
C GLN A 992 28.30 45.54 0.24
N PRO A 993 28.99 46.56 0.78
CA PRO A 993 28.88 46.93 2.20
C PRO A 993 27.44 47.30 2.58
N CYS A 994 26.94 46.72 3.66
CA CYS A 994 25.59 46.98 4.18
C CYS A 994 25.59 46.74 5.69
N VAL A 995 25.03 47.67 6.48
CA VAL A 995 25.10 47.62 7.95
C VAL A 995 23.73 47.86 8.59
N GLY A 996 23.66 47.63 9.90
CA GLY A 996 22.48 47.82 10.75
C GLY A 996 21.46 46.69 10.69
N THR A 997 20.65 46.59 11.74
CA THR A 997 19.52 45.66 11.86
C THR A 997 18.20 46.34 11.48
N ARG A 998 17.25 45.58 10.93
CA ARG A 998 15.93 46.07 10.53
C ARG A 998 14.83 45.16 11.06
N SER A 999 13.71 45.77 11.46
CA SER A 999 12.48 45.10 11.88
C SER A 999 11.92 44.19 10.79
N THR A 1000 11.40 43.03 11.21
CA THR A 1000 10.71 42.06 10.37
C THR A 1000 9.27 42.51 10.07
N GLU A 1001 8.91 42.76 8.80
CA GLU A 1001 7.57 43.26 8.44
C GLU A 1001 6.84 42.38 7.40
N GLY A 1002 6.95 41.05 7.50
CA GLY A 1002 6.29 40.10 6.60
C GLY A 1002 7.20 39.56 5.50
N PHE A 1003 7.12 38.25 5.27
CA PHE A 1003 7.83 37.52 4.22
C PHE A 1003 6.83 36.99 3.18
N SER A 1004 7.08 37.29 1.90
CA SER A 1004 6.22 36.93 0.77
C SER A 1004 7.01 36.21 -0.33
N ILE A 1005 6.34 35.28 -1.04
CA ILE A 1005 6.94 34.42 -2.07
C ILE A 1005 6.08 34.50 -3.34
N GLY A 1006 6.71 34.68 -4.50
CA GLY A 1006 6.04 34.84 -5.80
C GLY A 1006 5.54 36.25 -6.13
N GLY A 1007 5.72 37.21 -5.23
CA GLY A 1007 5.34 38.61 -5.43
C GLY A 1007 5.67 39.48 -4.22
N ASN A 1008 5.40 40.78 -4.35
CA ASN A 1008 5.54 41.74 -3.25
C ASN A 1008 4.39 41.62 -2.23
N SER A 1009 4.59 42.17 -1.03
CA SER A 1009 3.52 42.34 -0.02
C SER A 1009 2.75 43.66 -0.25
N GLY A 1010 2.32 43.93 -1.49
CA GLY A 1010 1.63 45.16 -1.88
C GLY A 1010 0.40 45.44 -1.01
N GLY A 1011 0.29 46.68 -0.50
CA GLY A 1011 -0.82 47.04 0.40
C GLY A 1011 -0.81 48.41 1.08
N ARG A 1012 0.24 49.23 0.93
CA ARG A 1012 0.26 50.64 1.41
C ARG A 1012 1.04 51.52 0.44
N ALA A 1013 0.42 52.59 -0.05
CA ALA A 1013 1.04 53.55 -0.98
C ALA A 1013 2.35 54.16 -0.43
N ALA A 1014 2.47 54.29 0.89
CA ALA A 1014 3.69 54.74 1.57
C ALA A 1014 4.93 53.86 1.30
N ALA A 1015 4.78 52.55 1.06
CA ALA A 1015 5.92 51.68 0.77
C ALA A 1015 6.48 51.94 -0.64
N THR A 1016 5.62 52.08 -1.65
CA THR A 1016 6.02 52.47 -3.01
C THR A 1016 6.58 53.89 -3.07
N ALA A 1017 6.08 54.81 -2.23
CA ALA A 1017 6.49 56.21 -2.21
C ALA A 1017 7.80 56.49 -1.43
N VAL A 1018 8.21 55.62 -0.50
CA VAL A 1018 9.37 55.86 0.40
C VAL A 1018 10.45 54.78 0.31
N ASP A 1019 10.05 53.51 0.17
CA ASP A 1019 10.98 52.39 -0.02
C ASP A 1019 11.18 52.06 -1.52
N GLU A 1020 10.64 52.85 -2.45
CA GLU A 1020 10.75 52.68 -3.93
C GLU A 1020 10.42 51.26 -4.45
N MET A 1021 9.65 50.48 -3.68
CA MET A 1021 9.34 49.09 -4.02
C MET A 1021 8.58 48.98 -5.34
N PRO A 1022 9.03 48.12 -6.29
CA PRO A 1022 8.31 47.86 -7.52
C PRO A 1022 6.85 47.48 -7.25
N SER A 1023 5.92 48.22 -7.84
CA SER A 1023 4.47 47.97 -7.74
C SER A 1023 4.03 46.73 -8.53
N GLU A 1024 4.83 46.32 -9.51
CA GLU A 1024 4.59 45.20 -10.40
C GLU A 1024 5.74 44.18 -10.34
N GLY A 1025 5.49 42.96 -10.81
CA GLY A 1025 6.52 41.92 -10.93
C GLY A 1025 6.27 40.68 -10.08
N PHE A 1026 5.11 40.04 -10.24
CA PHE A 1026 4.87 38.69 -9.74
C PHE A 1026 5.70 37.65 -10.52
N PHE A 1027 6.01 36.53 -9.87
CA PHE A 1027 6.75 35.40 -10.44
C PHE A 1027 5.85 34.52 -11.33
N THR A 1028 6.37 34.12 -12.48
CA THR A 1028 5.77 33.18 -13.44
C THR A 1028 6.61 31.90 -13.59
N GLY A 1029 7.69 31.79 -12.82
CA GLY A 1029 8.61 30.65 -12.87
C GLY A 1029 8.19 29.47 -12.00
N ARG A 1030 9.16 28.58 -11.73
CA ARG A 1030 8.99 27.39 -10.90
C ARG A 1030 9.89 27.47 -9.68
N LEU A 1031 9.36 27.10 -8.53
CA LEU A 1031 10.08 27.04 -7.26
C LEU A 1031 10.09 25.59 -6.77
N ALA A 1032 11.26 25.07 -6.42
CA ALA A 1032 11.43 23.69 -5.92
C ALA A 1032 11.73 23.64 -4.41
N ARG A 1033 12.60 24.54 -3.92
CA ARG A 1033 12.93 24.70 -2.50
C ARG A 1033 13.26 26.16 -2.16
N LEU A 1034 12.87 26.59 -0.97
CA LEU A 1034 13.28 27.87 -0.38
C LEU A 1034 13.55 27.65 1.11
N THR A 1035 14.71 28.08 1.58
CA THR A 1035 15.18 27.88 2.95
C THR A 1035 15.78 29.15 3.52
N ILE A 1036 15.44 29.46 4.77
CA ILE A 1036 15.90 30.66 5.47
C ILE A 1036 16.75 30.21 6.66
N TYR A 1037 18.01 30.63 6.66
CA TYR A 1037 18.98 30.35 7.71
C TYR A 1037 19.17 31.58 8.59
N GLY A 1038 19.04 31.43 9.91
CA GLY A 1038 19.17 32.50 10.92
C GLY A 1038 20.62 32.94 11.19
N ARG A 1039 21.47 32.86 10.16
CA ARG A 1039 22.89 33.20 10.13
C ARG A 1039 23.35 33.31 8.68
N SER A 1040 24.49 33.95 8.45
CA SER A 1040 25.25 33.77 7.21
C SER A 1040 25.90 32.38 7.14
N LEU A 1041 26.12 31.91 5.91
CA LEU A 1041 26.74 30.66 5.54
C LEU A 1041 28.18 30.89 5.06
N PRO A 1042 29.15 30.05 5.46
CA PRO A 1042 30.48 30.04 4.85
C PRO A 1042 30.44 29.67 3.37
N GLU A 1043 31.42 30.14 2.60
CA GLU A 1043 31.59 29.81 1.18
C GLU A 1043 31.57 28.29 0.89
N SER A 1044 32.20 27.50 1.75
CA SER A 1044 32.20 26.03 1.66
C SER A 1044 30.80 25.43 1.74
N VAL A 1045 29.95 25.97 2.61
CA VAL A 1045 28.55 25.55 2.75
C VAL A 1045 27.72 25.94 1.51
N VAL A 1046 27.89 27.16 1.00
CA VAL A 1046 27.19 27.61 -0.22
C VAL A 1046 27.58 26.73 -1.41
N LYS A 1047 28.87 26.39 -1.54
CA LYS A 1047 29.37 25.48 -2.58
C LYS A 1047 28.89 24.04 -2.42
N ASP A 1048 28.76 23.52 -1.20
CA ASP A 1048 28.23 22.17 -0.97
C ASP A 1048 26.71 22.08 -1.13
N LEU A 1049 25.96 23.14 -0.83
CA LEU A 1049 24.53 23.25 -1.18
C LEU A 1049 24.33 23.25 -2.71
N HIS A 1050 25.15 24.02 -3.44
CA HIS A 1050 25.13 23.99 -4.91
C HIS A 1050 25.51 22.60 -5.46
N ARG A 1051 26.56 21.98 -4.90
CA ARG A 1051 27.01 20.62 -5.27
C ARG A 1051 25.88 19.61 -5.11
N ALA A 1052 25.09 19.71 -4.04
CA ALA A 1052 23.91 18.89 -3.82
C ALA A 1052 22.79 19.19 -4.82
N ALA A 1053 22.48 20.47 -5.07
CA ALA A 1053 21.44 20.87 -6.02
C ALA A 1053 21.70 20.34 -7.45
N ARG A 1054 22.97 20.35 -7.91
CA ARG A 1054 23.36 19.78 -9.22
C ARG A 1054 23.16 18.27 -9.36
N GLN A 1055 22.93 17.53 -8.28
CA GLN A 1055 22.63 16.09 -8.34
C GLN A 1055 21.13 15.81 -8.52
N LEU A 1056 20.28 16.84 -8.54
CA LEU A 1056 18.88 16.69 -8.88
C LEU A 1056 18.71 16.45 -10.39
N PRO A 1057 17.99 15.40 -10.83
CA PRO A 1057 17.83 15.03 -12.24
C PRO A 1057 17.17 16.10 -13.13
N PHE A 1058 16.64 17.17 -12.56
CA PHE A 1058 16.04 18.31 -13.27
C PHE A 1058 16.88 19.59 -13.27
N PHE A 1059 18.07 19.59 -12.65
CA PHE A 1059 18.88 20.82 -12.53
C PHE A 1059 19.44 21.29 -13.88
N GLU A 1060 20.01 20.37 -14.66
CA GLU A 1060 20.65 20.66 -15.96
C GLU A 1060 19.73 20.35 -17.16
N THR A 1061 18.52 19.82 -16.95
CA THR A 1061 17.59 19.52 -18.05
C THR A 1061 16.83 20.76 -18.47
N ASN A 1062 17.16 21.29 -19.65
CA ASN A 1062 16.37 22.31 -20.33
C ASN A 1062 14.96 21.73 -20.63
N PRO A 1063 13.85 22.42 -20.29
CA PRO A 1063 12.51 21.92 -20.58
C PRO A 1063 12.20 22.03 -22.09
N GLN A 1064 12.11 20.89 -22.76
CA GLN A 1064 11.48 20.71 -24.08
C GLN A 1064 10.11 20.05 -23.90
#